data_AF-A0A6A4V1A9-F1
#
_entry.id   AF-A0A6A4V1A9-F1
#
_cell.length_a   1.000
_cell.length_b   1.000
_cell.length_c   1.000
_cell.angle_alpha   90.00
_cell.angle_beta   90.00
_cell.angle_gamma   90.00
#
_symmetry.space_group_name_H-M   'P 1'
#
loop_
_entity.id
_entity.type
_entity.pdbx_description
1 polymer ?
#
loop_
_entity_poly.entity_id
_entity_poly.type
_entity_poly.pdbx_seq_one_letter_code
_entity_poly.pdbx_strand_id
1 'polypeptide(L)'
;MAENFIKKLELLHDDEAEEKCEKLMEEIKHILKSSELSTPATALSAFIKKALLFVTETKILSVCTALLPAAEEACKNMLLSLKAWENASQVSKLLQVSTELLETMSACCQWAEERSLQQVQFLDGLLSPAFQCIKATYSHCQESSQLYGSMLESVNGPLTRLFRAATSLQSGLHQLADAVVSADSSHQDQQAVTLLTTVCDDVAETGRQLTQLDTRAMAEAWKCYLRLLQRLPDLLPPAVRLGDALTYMAAEVASQLATVRERGRDKTFAPSSDKRLARAVKMCSFYLKLVVGLSESYVSSVGGALTSLVRLVLTLIRFSAPDSHVADVDPSVLGQLSSQLTVAAEPLLDCLMEHQGFPQSFWSALSDSEDLGGLCRLRCCLILIRRTCHLAAPARASWTSEGVGERHLIAAVLRLMPLCDRELTCCLQLDCDGQGRTSGSLSAAELRAAELHLWRHLCRGDGWASLLAADTLCFIARYGPAALCRSYCDAAAGALSRRRCPPLRRLLCRLVPLLAAEDRDQLLRRPAAACLLHPACPPALLESALTAAEEGTEQLTGRPGRRTAAQVTALSDSLFACGTALSAPPTAAGLPSRLLTLLERLWAAVPTRLTGPAGSRLACGLLRASAALPADSPLSDQQLTQVLSICSGWLPECSVPVKLGVIGLLGSIKARQFPSVKDDGPKHYIPTLYRSLLTDPSQLVRQRAMDAFAAFASRTPHAALISAAVAAPAGLQGTASGHLQRLAARRRGPAALSAALARAGVSSAAAAAVPEILPRVGPLTDSEGAGGGGEGPMDSEDGLPVTDGPAARLTNGTGGDGSGRSPPGEGSLPPREAQLLDGIQRRLAALRRDWRQGGAAADGGRLLRLLTDIQTRLDAG
;
A
#
# COMPACT_ATOMS: atom_id res chain seq x y z
N MET A 1 -68.45 -16.37 -2.34
CA MET A 1 -67.93 -17.73 -2.12
C MET A 1 -67.04 -17.77 -0.88
N ALA A 2 -65.83 -17.20 -0.91
CA ALA A 2 -64.87 -17.15 0.20
C ALA A 2 -65.47 -16.92 1.61
N GLU A 3 -66.34 -15.92 1.79
CA GLU A 3 -66.93 -15.63 3.11
C GLU A 3 -67.83 -16.75 3.67
N ASN A 4 -68.53 -17.49 2.81
CA ASN A 4 -69.30 -18.68 3.20
C ASN A 4 -68.41 -19.90 3.45
N PHE A 5 -67.13 -19.86 3.01
CA PHE A 5 -66.15 -20.88 3.31
C PHE A 5 -65.45 -20.59 4.65
N ILE A 6 -65.09 -19.33 4.93
CA ILE A 6 -64.53 -18.91 6.22
C ILE A 6 -65.50 -19.23 7.36
N LYS A 7 -66.79 -18.86 7.21
CA LYS A 7 -67.87 -19.25 8.14
C LYS A 7 -68.15 -20.76 8.23
N LYS A 8 -67.57 -21.57 7.34
CA LYS A 8 -67.57 -23.04 7.46
C LYS A 8 -66.32 -23.53 8.17
N LEU A 9 -65.13 -22.99 7.88
CA LEU A 9 -63.90 -23.30 8.62
C LEU A 9 -64.04 -23.08 10.13
N GLU A 10 -64.72 -22.01 10.53
CA GLU A 10 -65.09 -21.70 11.93
C GLU A 10 -65.92 -22.82 12.62
N LEU A 11 -66.52 -23.73 11.85
CA LEU A 11 -67.44 -24.78 12.32
C LEU A 11 -66.93 -26.22 12.09
N LEU A 12 -65.66 -26.39 11.67
CA LEU A 12 -65.12 -27.69 11.24
C LEU A 12 -64.01 -28.21 12.17
N HIS A 13 -64.16 -29.48 12.59
CA HIS A 13 -63.08 -30.26 13.21
C HIS A 13 -61.86 -30.38 12.29
N ASP A 14 -60.72 -30.72 12.87
CA ASP A 14 -59.44 -30.36 12.27
C ASP A 14 -59.16 -31.08 10.95
N ASP A 15 -59.36 -32.40 10.91
CA ASP A 15 -59.19 -33.21 9.70
C ASP A 15 -60.20 -32.82 8.58
N GLU A 16 -61.45 -32.52 8.95
CA GLU A 16 -62.50 -32.09 8.01
C GLU A 16 -62.25 -30.68 7.44
N ALA A 17 -61.58 -29.82 8.20
CA ALA A 17 -61.21 -28.49 7.75
C ALA A 17 -60.08 -28.55 6.70
N GLU A 18 -59.11 -29.45 6.89
CA GLU A 18 -57.96 -29.63 6.00
C GLU A 18 -58.38 -30.16 4.62
N GLU A 19 -59.17 -31.25 4.55
CA GLU A 19 -59.66 -31.81 3.28
C GLU A 19 -60.51 -30.80 2.47
N LYS A 20 -61.24 -29.93 3.17
CA LYS A 20 -62.05 -28.86 2.55
C LYS A 20 -61.19 -27.68 2.12
N CYS A 21 -60.13 -27.37 2.87
CA CYS A 21 -59.11 -26.41 2.46
C CYS A 21 -58.41 -26.85 1.17
N GLU A 22 -57.90 -28.08 1.08
CA GLU A 22 -57.23 -28.58 -0.13
C GLU A 22 -58.09 -28.42 -1.40
N LYS A 23 -59.37 -28.81 -1.31
CA LYS A 23 -60.32 -28.70 -2.43
C LYS A 23 -60.53 -27.24 -2.87
N LEU A 24 -60.72 -26.31 -1.92
CA LEU A 24 -60.80 -24.89 -2.25
C LEU A 24 -59.47 -24.35 -2.81
N MET A 25 -58.33 -24.86 -2.33
CA MET A 25 -57.01 -24.44 -2.82
C MET A 25 -56.75 -24.88 -4.26
N GLU A 26 -57.21 -26.06 -4.70
CA GLU A 26 -57.16 -26.44 -6.12
C GLU A 26 -58.13 -25.63 -6.99
N GLU A 27 -59.35 -25.32 -6.50
CA GLU A 27 -60.24 -24.37 -7.18
C GLU A 27 -59.58 -22.99 -7.34
N ILE A 28 -58.97 -22.47 -6.27
CA ILE A 28 -58.25 -21.19 -6.28
C ILE A 28 -57.04 -21.22 -7.22
N LYS A 29 -56.21 -22.28 -7.18
CA LYS A 29 -55.08 -22.47 -8.12
C LYS A 29 -55.54 -22.54 -9.57
N HIS A 30 -56.68 -23.17 -9.85
CA HIS A 30 -57.26 -23.21 -11.20
C HIS A 30 -57.71 -21.81 -11.65
N ILE A 31 -58.38 -21.06 -10.77
CA ILE A 31 -58.84 -19.69 -11.07
C ILE A 31 -57.65 -18.73 -11.26
N LEU A 32 -56.59 -18.83 -10.44
CA LEU A 32 -55.37 -18.01 -10.56
C LEU A 32 -54.56 -18.31 -11.83
N LYS A 33 -54.77 -19.46 -12.47
CA LYS A 33 -54.19 -19.81 -13.79
C LYS A 33 -55.01 -19.29 -14.98
N SER A 34 -56.18 -18.69 -14.75
CA SER A 34 -57.00 -18.08 -15.80
C SER A 34 -56.54 -16.68 -16.17
N SER A 35 -56.86 -16.20 -17.38
CA SER A 35 -56.32 -14.96 -17.94
C SER A 35 -56.84 -13.66 -17.29
N GLU A 36 -57.89 -13.72 -16.45
CA GLU A 36 -58.48 -12.54 -15.79
C GLU A 36 -57.93 -12.31 -14.36
N LEU A 37 -56.61 -12.38 -14.21
CA LEU A 37 -55.85 -12.40 -12.93
C LEU A 37 -56.24 -11.38 -11.84
N SER A 38 -56.83 -10.23 -12.18
CA SER A 38 -57.05 -9.11 -11.24
C SER A 38 -58.11 -9.35 -10.15
N THR A 39 -59.22 -10.01 -10.48
CA THR A 39 -60.32 -10.31 -9.54
C THR A 39 -60.05 -11.55 -8.66
N PRO A 40 -59.41 -12.62 -9.14
CA PRO A 40 -58.97 -13.75 -8.30
C PRO A 40 -57.99 -13.35 -7.21
N ALA A 41 -56.97 -12.54 -7.52
CA ALA A 41 -55.90 -12.21 -6.58
C ALA A 41 -56.35 -11.23 -5.47
N THR A 42 -57.29 -10.33 -5.75
CA THR A 42 -57.95 -9.51 -4.70
C THR A 42 -58.81 -10.38 -3.77
N ALA A 43 -59.53 -11.37 -4.32
CA ALA A 43 -60.28 -12.34 -3.52
C ALA A 43 -59.35 -13.24 -2.67
N LEU A 44 -58.19 -13.63 -3.19
CA LEU A 44 -57.14 -14.38 -2.47
C LEU A 44 -56.58 -13.58 -1.28
N SER A 45 -56.20 -12.32 -1.52
CA SER A 45 -55.75 -11.36 -0.49
C SER A 45 -56.76 -11.26 0.65
N ALA A 46 -58.04 -11.04 0.32
CA ALA A 46 -59.12 -10.95 1.30
C ALA A 46 -59.41 -12.29 2.02
N PHE A 47 -59.21 -13.44 1.35
CA PHE A 47 -59.38 -14.76 1.95
C PHE A 47 -58.29 -15.04 2.99
N ILE A 48 -57.01 -14.90 2.63
CA ILE A 48 -55.87 -15.16 3.52
C ILE A 48 -55.90 -14.20 4.73
N LYS A 49 -56.12 -12.90 4.49
CA LYS A 49 -56.24 -11.89 5.57
C LYS A 49 -57.36 -12.20 6.57
N LYS A 50 -58.42 -12.93 6.16
CA LYS A 50 -59.44 -13.46 7.09
C LYS A 50 -59.06 -14.80 7.71
N ALA A 51 -58.43 -15.72 6.97
CA ALA A 51 -57.99 -17.01 7.51
C ALA A 51 -57.02 -16.86 8.70
N LEU A 52 -56.07 -15.92 8.62
CA LEU A 52 -55.12 -15.62 9.70
C LEU A 52 -55.78 -15.22 11.04
N LEU A 53 -57.03 -14.75 11.02
CA LEU A 53 -57.76 -14.30 12.22
C LEU A 53 -58.52 -15.42 12.95
N PHE A 54 -58.87 -16.52 12.26
CA PHE A 54 -59.89 -17.48 12.74
C PHE A 54 -59.43 -18.94 12.82
N VAL A 55 -58.19 -19.25 12.42
CA VAL A 55 -57.75 -20.62 12.14
C VAL A 55 -56.59 -21.04 13.07
N THR A 56 -56.50 -22.33 13.40
CA THR A 56 -55.45 -22.92 14.26
C THR A 56 -54.11 -23.07 13.53
N GLU A 57 -53.02 -23.22 14.29
CA GLU A 57 -51.64 -23.19 13.77
C GLU A 57 -51.37 -24.26 12.70
N THR A 58 -51.81 -25.50 12.94
CA THR A 58 -51.70 -26.63 11.99
C THR A 58 -52.44 -26.38 10.67
N LYS A 59 -53.63 -25.78 10.73
CA LYS A 59 -54.44 -25.45 9.54
C LYS A 59 -53.89 -24.24 8.78
N ILE A 60 -53.26 -23.26 9.46
CA ILE A 60 -52.62 -22.14 8.78
C ILE A 60 -51.32 -22.58 8.09
N LEU A 61 -50.62 -23.61 8.61
CA LEU A 61 -49.49 -24.23 7.91
C LEU A 61 -49.90 -24.76 6.53
N SER A 62 -50.91 -25.63 6.42
CA SER A 62 -51.33 -26.19 5.13
C SER A 62 -51.95 -25.15 4.19
N VAL A 63 -52.63 -24.12 4.72
CA VAL A 63 -53.09 -22.96 3.93
C VAL A 63 -51.92 -22.12 3.40
N CYS A 64 -50.89 -21.87 4.20
CA CYS A 64 -49.72 -21.07 3.78
C CYS A 64 -48.88 -21.80 2.72
N THR A 65 -48.50 -23.06 2.97
CA THR A 65 -47.62 -23.82 2.07
C THR A 65 -48.23 -24.03 0.67
N ALA A 66 -49.56 -24.05 0.55
CA ALA A 66 -50.25 -24.26 -0.73
C ALA A 66 -50.77 -22.97 -1.40
N LEU A 67 -51.10 -21.90 -0.65
CA LEU A 67 -51.52 -20.61 -1.24
C LEU A 67 -50.38 -19.65 -1.53
N LEU A 68 -49.27 -19.66 -0.77
CA LEU A 68 -48.17 -18.71 -1.00
C LEU A 68 -47.44 -18.95 -2.33
N PRO A 69 -47.15 -20.19 -2.77
CA PRO A 69 -46.65 -20.44 -4.12
C PRO A 69 -47.66 -20.08 -5.23
N ALA A 70 -48.97 -20.17 -4.95
CA ALA A 70 -50.00 -19.76 -5.91
C ALA A 70 -50.12 -18.23 -6.02
N ALA A 71 -49.97 -17.51 -4.91
CA ALA A 71 -49.87 -16.05 -4.88
C ALA A 71 -48.58 -15.56 -5.55
N GLU A 72 -47.47 -16.28 -5.36
CA GLU A 72 -46.18 -16.02 -5.99
C GLU A 72 -46.24 -16.18 -7.51
N GLU A 73 -46.76 -17.31 -7.99
CA GLU A 73 -46.90 -17.58 -9.43
C GLU A 73 -47.88 -16.59 -10.08
N ALA A 74 -48.97 -16.23 -9.40
CA ALA A 74 -49.86 -15.16 -9.87
C ALA A 74 -49.15 -13.79 -9.91
N CYS A 75 -48.34 -13.46 -8.90
CA CYS A 75 -47.58 -12.20 -8.85
C CYS A 75 -46.52 -12.14 -9.96
N LYS A 76 -45.74 -13.21 -10.17
CA LYS A 76 -44.79 -13.37 -11.27
C LYS A 76 -45.48 -13.21 -12.63
N ASN A 77 -46.57 -13.93 -12.88
CA ASN A 77 -47.29 -13.85 -14.15
C ASN A 77 -47.92 -12.48 -14.39
N MET A 78 -48.44 -11.80 -13.36
CA MET A 78 -48.87 -10.41 -13.49
C MET A 78 -47.69 -9.48 -13.85
N LEU A 79 -46.56 -9.56 -13.14
CA LEU A 79 -45.36 -8.73 -13.39
C LEU A 79 -44.72 -8.98 -14.77
N LEU A 80 -44.81 -10.22 -15.29
CA LEU A 80 -44.39 -10.56 -16.65
C LEU A 80 -45.40 -10.05 -17.69
N SER A 81 -46.71 -10.24 -17.46
CA SER A 81 -47.76 -9.76 -18.37
C SER A 81 -47.73 -8.25 -18.57
N LEU A 82 -47.31 -7.50 -17.54
CA LEU A 82 -47.16 -6.04 -17.57
C LEU A 82 -46.24 -5.52 -18.69
N LYS A 83 -45.40 -6.36 -19.29
CA LYS A 83 -44.56 -6.02 -20.46
C LYS A 83 -45.34 -5.91 -21.78
N ALA A 84 -46.64 -6.24 -21.81
CA ALA A 84 -47.46 -6.30 -23.03
C ALA A 84 -48.67 -5.32 -23.05
N TRP A 85 -48.80 -4.41 -22.08
CA TRP A 85 -49.97 -3.52 -21.97
C TRP A 85 -49.67 -2.07 -22.37
N GLU A 86 -50.45 -1.54 -23.30
CA GLU A 86 -50.35 -0.14 -23.79
C GLU A 86 -51.12 0.87 -22.92
N ASN A 87 -51.78 0.43 -21.84
CA ASN A 87 -52.75 1.23 -21.09
C ASN A 87 -52.40 1.34 -19.59
N ALA A 88 -51.96 2.54 -19.19
CA ALA A 88 -51.63 2.90 -17.81
C ALA A 88 -52.72 2.56 -16.78
N SER A 89 -54.01 2.62 -17.14
CA SER A 89 -55.11 2.31 -16.21
C SER A 89 -55.25 0.80 -15.91
N GLN A 90 -54.85 -0.07 -16.84
CA GLN A 90 -54.81 -1.52 -16.62
C GLN A 90 -53.52 -1.90 -15.87
N VAL A 91 -52.39 -1.29 -16.25
CA VAL A 91 -51.11 -1.39 -15.53
C VAL A 91 -51.27 -1.01 -14.05
N SER A 92 -51.89 0.14 -13.76
CA SER A 92 -52.13 0.60 -12.38
C SER A 92 -53.03 -0.34 -11.57
N LYS A 93 -53.96 -1.06 -12.20
CA LYS A 93 -54.79 -2.06 -11.51
C LYS A 93 -53.97 -3.29 -11.15
N LEU A 94 -53.24 -3.86 -12.12
CA LEU A 94 -52.41 -5.04 -11.90
C LEU A 94 -51.32 -4.79 -10.84
N LEU A 95 -50.65 -3.62 -10.87
CA LEU A 95 -49.68 -3.23 -9.84
C LEU A 95 -50.29 -3.09 -8.45
N GLN A 96 -51.54 -2.60 -8.34
CA GLN A 96 -52.25 -2.57 -7.06
C GLN A 96 -52.57 -4.00 -6.57
N VAL A 97 -53.03 -4.89 -7.44
CA VAL A 97 -53.30 -6.29 -7.09
C VAL A 97 -52.03 -7.00 -6.60
N SER A 98 -50.89 -6.81 -7.28
CA SER A 98 -49.59 -7.31 -6.79
C SER A 98 -49.19 -6.68 -5.44
N THR A 99 -49.52 -5.41 -5.19
CA THR A 99 -49.28 -4.75 -3.88
C THR A 99 -50.09 -5.42 -2.77
N GLU A 100 -51.38 -5.68 -3.01
CA GLU A 100 -52.28 -6.31 -2.04
C GLU A 100 -51.88 -7.77 -1.74
N LEU A 101 -51.28 -8.49 -2.70
CA LEU A 101 -50.66 -9.80 -2.47
C LEU A 101 -49.42 -9.69 -1.57
N LEU A 102 -48.48 -8.78 -1.83
CA LEU A 102 -47.28 -8.59 -1.00
C LEU A 102 -47.63 -8.20 0.44
N GLU A 103 -48.61 -7.31 0.63
CA GLU A 103 -49.16 -6.99 1.97
C GLU A 103 -49.73 -8.22 2.68
N THR A 104 -50.37 -9.12 1.93
CA THR A 104 -50.95 -10.37 2.47
C THR A 104 -49.85 -11.32 2.94
N MET A 105 -48.78 -11.49 2.15
CA MET A 105 -47.60 -12.25 2.58
C MET A 105 -46.92 -11.60 3.80
N SER A 106 -46.92 -10.26 3.89
CA SER A 106 -46.36 -9.52 5.03
C SER A 106 -47.16 -9.76 6.31
N ALA A 107 -48.49 -9.89 6.21
CA ALA A 107 -49.35 -10.28 7.32
C ALA A 107 -49.11 -11.74 7.75
N CYS A 108 -48.86 -12.67 6.83
CA CYS A 108 -48.46 -14.04 7.17
C CYS A 108 -47.13 -14.07 7.96
N CYS A 109 -46.15 -13.24 7.59
CA CYS A 109 -44.87 -13.13 8.32
C CYS A 109 -45.06 -12.62 9.75
N GLN A 110 -45.83 -11.54 9.91
CA GLN A 110 -46.14 -10.95 11.23
C GLN A 110 -46.90 -11.95 12.13
N TRP A 111 -47.91 -12.61 11.59
CA TRP A 111 -48.70 -13.62 12.31
C TRP A 111 -47.84 -14.80 12.80
N ALA A 112 -46.82 -15.20 12.03
CA ALA A 112 -45.90 -16.26 12.39
C ALA A 112 -44.87 -15.84 13.45
N GLU A 113 -44.40 -14.58 13.39
CA GLU A 113 -43.54 -13.97 14.41
C GLU A 113 -44.28 -13.82 15.75
N GLU A 114 -45.52 -13.31 15.73
CA GLU A 114 -46.40 -13.16 16.92
C GLU A 114 -46.63 -14.49 17.66
N ARG A 115 -46.69 -15.62 16.94
CA ARG A 115 -46.85 -16.97 17.52
C ARG A 115 -45.55 -17.73 17.74
N SER A 116 -44.39 -17.15 17.40
CA SER A 116 -43.08 -17.81 17.51
C SER A 116 -43.04 -19.18 16.83
N LEU A 117 -43.60 -19.30 15.62
CA LEU A 117 -43.69 -20.59 14.91
C LEU A 117 -42.34 -21.02 14.33
N GLN A 118 -41.71 -21.98 15.02
CA GLN A 118 -40.34 -22.45 14.77
C GLN A 118 -40.25 -23.65 13.81
N GLN A 119 -41.38 -24.20 13.34
CA GLN A 119 -41.37 -25.41 12.51
C GLN A 119 -40.81 -25.15 11.10
N VAL A 120 -39.68 -25.80 10.77
CA VAL A 120 -38.96 -25.70 9.47
C VAL A 120 -39.88 -25.82 8.25
N GLN A 121 -40.91 -26.69 8.31
CA GLN A 121 -41.86 -26.90 7.21
C GLN A 121 -42.77 -25.69 6.94
N PHE A 122 -43.13 -24.93 7.98
CA PHE A 122 -43.84 -23.65 7.82
C PHE A 122 -42.95 -22.61 7.13
N LEU A 123 -41.68 -22.61 7.53
CA LEU A 123 -40.70 -21.60 7.15
C LEU A 123 -40.25 -21.77 5.70
N ASP A 124 -40.08 -22.98 5.18
CA ASP A 124 -39.79 -23.19 3.75
C ASP A 124 -40.94 -22.70 2.85
N GLY A 125 -42.18 -23.10 3.17
CA GLY A 125 -43.37 -22.70 2.43
C GLY A 125 -43.76 -21.21 2.52
N LEU A 126 -43.21 -20.46 3.48
CA LEU A 126 -43.39 -19.01 3.61
C LEU A 126 -42.21 -18.22 3.03
N LEU A 127 -40.98 -18.56 3.42
CA LEU A 127 -39.78 -17.77 3.10
C LEU A 127 -39.46 -17.84 1.60
N SER A 128 -39.47 -19.04 1.01
CA SER A 128 -39.09 -19.22 -0.41
C SER A 128 -40.03 -18.48 -1.38
N PRO A 129 -41.37 -18.62 -1.31
CA PRO A 129 -42.28 -17.85 -2.17
C PRO A 129 -42.17 -16.33 -1.94
N ALA A 130 -42.02 -15.90 -0.69
CA ALA A 130 -41.95 -14.48 -0.36
C ALA A 130 -40.67 -13.81 -0.90
N PHE A 131 -39.50 -14.45 -0.78
CA PHE A 131 -38.27 -13.95 -1.41
C PHE A 131 -38.35 -13.96 -2.95
N GLN A 132 -39.01 -14.96 -3.56
CA GLN A 132 -39.22 -14.96 -5.02
C GLN A 132 -40.15 -13.83 -5.48
N CYS A 133 -41.21 -13.51 -4.74
CA CYS A 133 -42.05 -12.33 -4.95
C CYS A 133 -41.26 -11.01 -4.87
N ILE A 134 -40.40 -10.86 -3.86
CA ILE A 134 -39.56 -9.67 -3.68
C ILE A 134 -38.59 -9.52 -4.86
N LYS A 135 -37.88 -10.60 -5.23
CA LYS A 135 -36.93 -10.60 -6.37
C LYS A 135 -37.60 -10.20 -7.69
N ALA A 136 -38.79 -10.75 -7.97
CA ALA A 136 -39.57 -10.39 -9.16
C ALA A 136 -39.98 -8.91 -9.13
N THR A 137 -40.42 -8.43 -7.96
CA THR A 137 -40.85 -7.03 -7.76
C THR A 137 -39.69 -6.05 -7.91
N TYR A 138 -38.51 -6.31 -7.34
CA TYR A 138 -37.34 -5.44 -7.46
C TYR A 138 -36.75 -5.44 -8.88
N SER A 139 -36.68 -6.60 -9.54
CA SER A 139 -36.30 -6.68 -10.96
C SER A 139 -37.23 -5.82 -11.83
N HIS A 140 -38.55 -5.98 -11.66
CA HIS A 140 -39.55 -5.15 -12.35
C HIS A 140 -39.40 -3.65 -12.02
N CYS A 141 -39.08 -3.28 -10.76
CA CYS A 141 -38.81 -1.89 -10.39
C CYS A 141 -37.55 -1.32 -11.07
N GLN A 142 -36.48 -2.10 -11.27
CA GLN A 142 -35.31 -1.67 -12.05
C GLN A 142 -35.67 -1.44 -13.52
N GLU A 143 -36.34 -2.40 -14.14
CA GLU A 143 -36.74 -2.33 -15.56
C GLU A 143 -37.81 -1.26 -15.85
N SER A 144 -38.60 -0.86 -14.84
CA SER A 144 -39.78 0.01 -14.97
C SER A 144 -39.59 1.27 -15.84
N SER A 145 -38.42 1.92 -15.75
CA SER A 145 -38.09 3.10 -16.55
C SER A 145 -37.97 2.83 -18.05
N GLN A 146 -37.59 1.60 -18.43
CA GLN A 146 -37.51 1.14 -19.81
C GLN A 146 -38.86 0.54 -20.26
N LEU A 147 -39.55 -0.19 -19.37
CA LEU A 147 -40.84 -0.84 -19.67
C LEU A 147 -41.97 0.16 -19.91
N TYR A 148 -42.04 1.24 -19.12
CA TYR A 148 -43.19 2.16 -19.17
C TYR A 148 -42.96 3.42 -19.99
N GLY A 149 -41.71 3.86 -20.20
CA GLY A 149 -41.39 5.03 -21.01
C GLY A 149 -42.24 6.26 -20.65
N SER A 150 -43.06 6.73 -21.58
CA SER A 150 -43.97 7.88 -21.38
C SER A 150 -45.11 7.62 -20.38
N MET A 151 -45.50 6.36 -20.12
CA MET A 151 -46.51 6.04 -19.11
C MET A 151 -45.99 6.16 -17.67
N LEU A 152 -44.67 6.20 -17.47
CA LEU A 152 -44.03 6.10 -16.16
C LEU A 152 -44.57 7.11 -15.15
N GLU A 153 -44.81 8.36 -15.53
CA GLU A 153 -45.34 9.40 -14.63
C GLU A 153 -46.70 9.02 -14.04
N SER A 154 -47.59 8.45 -14.86
CA SER A 154 -48.93 8.00 -14.43
C SER A 154 -48.90 6.72 -13.56
N VAL A 155 -47.83 5.92 -13.69
CA VAL A 155 -47.67 4.62 -13.03
C VAL A 155 -46.79 4.69 -11.76
N ASN A 156 -46.03 5.78 -11.59
CA ASN A 156 -45.07 5.98 -10.50
C ASN A 156 -45.69 5.87 -9.09
N GLY A 157 -46.92 6.37 -8.89
CA GLY A 157 -47.66 6.24 -7.63
C GLY A 157 -47.95 4.78 -7.24
N PRO A 158 -48.62 3.99 -8.10
CA PRO A 158 -48.73 2.53 -7.96
C PRO A 158 -47.39 1.81 -7.76
N LEU A 159 -46.37 2.10 -8.58
CA LEU A 159 -45.05 1.46 -8.48
C LEU A 159 -44.36 1.74 -7.14
N THR A 160 -44.46 2.97 -6.63
CA THR A 160 -43.95 3.36 -5.31
C THR A 160 -44.66 2.63 -4.17
N ARG A 161 -45.97 2.32 -4.30
CA ARG A 161 -46.69 1.50 -3.32
C ARG A 161 -46.24 0.05 -3.37
N LEU A 162 -46.10 -0.53 -4.57
CA LEU A 162 -45.60 -1.90 -4.76
C LEU A 162 -44.20 -2.09 -4.15
N PHE A 163 -43.28 -1.16 -4.41
CA PHE A 163 -41.93 -1.19 -3.83
C PHE A 163 -41.95 -1.13 -2.29
N ARG A 164 -42.82 -0.28 -1.70
CA ARG A 164 -42.98 -0.21 -0.23
C ARG A 164 -43.50 -1.52 0.35
N ALA A 165 -44.48 -2.15 -0.28
CA ALA A 165 -44.99 -3.45 0.16
C ALA A 165 -43.90 -4.54 0.09
N ALA A 166 -43.07 -4.55 -0.96
CA ALA A 166 -41.92 -5.45 -1.05
C ALA A 166 -40.88 -5.21 0.06
N THR A 167 -40.53 -3.95 0.36
CA THR A 167 -39.61 -3.62 1.47
C THR A 167 -40.20 -3.93 2.86
N SER A 168 -41.52 -3.85 3.01
CA SER A 168 -42.22 -4.26 4.24
C SER A 168 -42.16 -5.76 4.43
N LEU A 169 -42.53 -6.53 3.39
CA LEU A 169 -42.44 -7.98 3.37
C LEU A 169 -40.99 -8.44 3.66
N GLN A 170 -40.01 -7.86 2.98
CA GLN A 170 -38.60 -8.18 3.22
C GLN A 170 -38.17 -7.93 4.67
N SER A 171 -38.67 -6.85 5.28
CA SER A 171 -38.38 -6.52 6.69
C SER A 171 -38.94 -7.59 7.64
N GLY A 172 -40.19 -8.04 7.42
CA GLY A 172 -40.79 -9.15 8.16
C GLY A 172 -40.05 -10.49 7.96
N LEU A 173 -39.63 -10.80 6.72
CA LEU A 173 -38.81 -11.99 6.45
C LEU A 173 -37.44 -11.94 7.16
N HIS A 174 -36.80 -10.76 7.21
CA HIS A 174 -35.56 -10.57 7.97
C HIS A 174 -35.76 -10.76 9.48
N GLN A 175 -36.92 -10.39 10.03
CA GLN A 175 -37.25 -10.57 11.45
C GLN A 175 -37.53 -12.05 11.75
N LEU A 176 -38.38 -12.70 10.94
CA LEU A 176 -38.68 -14.11 11.06
C LEU A 176 -37.42 -14.99 10.93
N ALA A 177 -36.54 -14.72 9.96
CA ALA A 177 -35.28 -15.46 9.82
C ALA A 177 -34.33 -15.28 11.02
N ASP A 178 -34.26 -14.09 11.61
CA ASP A 178 -33.45 -13.82 12.81
C ASP A 178 -34.05 -14.48 14.08
N ALA A 179 -35.38 -14.68 14.11
CA ALA A 179 -36.08 -15.42 15.16
C ALA A 179 -35.85 -16.94 15.07
N VAL A 180 -35.92 -17.53 13.86
CA VAL A 180 -35.63 -18.96 13.63
C VAL A 180 -34.24 -19.34 14.11
N VAL A 181 -33.23 -18.55 13.72
CA VAL A 181 -31.83 -18.78 14.14
C VAL A 181 -31.62 -18.52 15.65
N SER A 182 -32.58 -17.89 16.34
CA SER A 182 -32.56 -17.71 17.80
C SER A 182 -33.19 -18.86 18.58
N ALA A 183 -33.89 -19.79 17.94
CA ALA A 183 -34.77 -20.76 18.62
C ALA A 183 -34.22 -22.19 18.67
N ASP A 184 -33.76 -22.72 17.54
CA ASP A 184 -33.41 -24.15 17.42
C ASP A 184 -32.08 -24.49 18.10
N SER A 185 -32.07 -24.82 19.39
CA SER A 185 -30.86 -25.29 20.09
C SER A 185 -30.32 -26.65 19.59
N SER A 186 -30.96 -27.26 18.58
CA SER A 186 -30.60 -28.53 17.94
C SER A 186 -30.22 -28.33 16.46
N HIS A 187 -29.17 -27.55 16.20
CA HIS A 187 -28.65 -27.22 14.85
C HIS A 187 -28.04 -28.41 14.06
N GLN A 188 -28.66 -29.59 14.05
CA GLN A 188 -28.20 -30.78 13.31
C GLN A 188 -29.15 -31.22 12.19
N ASP A 189 -30.35 -30.65 12.08
CA ASP A 189 -31.27 -30.98 10.98
C ASP A 189 -30.80 -30.40 9.65
N GLN A 190 -30.36 -31.30 8.76
CA GLN A 190 -29.88 -30.99 7.41
C GLN A 190 -30.87 -30.13 6.59
N GLN A 191 -32.18 -30.29 6.84
CA GLN A 191 -33.23 -29.49 6.20
C GLN A 191 -33.22 -28.03 6.66
N ALA A 192 -33.07 -27.78 7.97
CA ALA A 192 -32.99 -26.43 8.52
C ALA A 192 -31.74 -25.69 8.01
N VAL A 193 -30.59 -26.37 7.96
CA VAL A 193 -29.35 -25.82 7.39
C VAL A 193 -29.52 -25.50 5.89
N THR A 194 -30.23 -26.35 5.14
CA THR A 194 -30.51 -26.11 3.71
C THR A 194 -31.42 -24.89 3.50
N LEU A 195 -32.50 -24.77 4.28
CA LEU A 195 -33.40 -23.62 4.24
C LEU A 195 -32.69 -22.31 4.64
N LEU A 196 -31.90 -22.32 5.71
CA LEU A 196 -31.15 -21.13 6.12
C LEU A 196 -30.05 -20.75 5.11
N THR A 197 -29.52 -21.72 4.37
CA THR A 197 -28.59 -21.47 3.25
C THR A 197 -29.29 -20.77 2.09
N THR A 198 -30.46 -21.25 1.65
CA THR A 198 -31.23 -20.59 0.57
C THR A 198 -31.71 -19.19 0.98
N VAL A 199 -32.17 -19.01 2.22
CA VAL A 199 -32.53 -17.70 2.78
C VAL A 199 -31.33 -16.73 2.77
N CYS A 200 -30.12 -17.18 3.15
CA CYS A 200 -28.93 -16.33 3.09
C CYS A 200 -28.59 -15.91 1.66
N ASP A 201 -28.62 -16.83 0.70
CA ASP A 201 -28.41 -16.53 -0.72
C ASP A 201 -29.46 -15.55 -1.28
N ASP A 202 -30.71 -15.65 -0.81
CA ASP A 202 -31.84 -14.81 -1.23
C ASP A 202 -31.80 -13.40 -0.64
N VAL A 203 -31.37 -13.27 0.62
CA VAL A 203 -31.06 -11.97 1.24
C VAL A 203 -29.86 -11.32 0.55
N ALA A 204 -28.84 -12.08 0.12
CA ALA A 204 -27.73 -11.56 -0.67
C ALA A 204 -28.18 -11.11 -2.08
N GLU A 205 -29.06 -11.85 -2.75
CA GLU A 205 -29.58 -11.47 -4.07
C GLU A 205 -30.46 -10.22 -4.02
N THR A 206 -31.40 -10.14 -3.09
CA THR A 206 -32.19 -8.91 -2.88
C THR A 206 -31.31 -7.73 -2.49
N GLY A 207 -30.24 -7.97 -1.70
CA GLY A 207 -29.19 -7.00 -1.41
C GLY A 207 -28.41 -6.51 -2.65
N ARG A 208 -28.22 -7.33 -3.68
CA ARG A 208 -27.64 -6.93 -4.98
C ARG A 208 -28.61 -6.07 -5.80
N GLN A 209 -29.89 -6.47 -5.84
CA GLN A 209 -30.92 -5.76 -6.60
C GLN A 209 -31.22 -4.36 -6.06
N LEU A 210 -31.16 -4.17 -4.74
CA LEU A 210 -31.48 -2.90 -4.10
C LEU A 210 -30.38 -1.83 -4.26
N THR A 211 -29.14 -2.20 -4.59
CA THR A 211 -27.98 -1.27 -4.70
C THR A 211 -28.24 -0.04 -5.55
N GLN A 212 -28.98 -0.18 -6.65
CA GLN A 212 -29.34 0.95 -7.52
C GLN A 212 -30.64 1.64 -7.06
N LEU A 213 -31.66 0.86 -6.64
CA LEU A 213 -32.98 1.33 -6.24
C LEU A 213 -32.95 2.17 -4.96
N ASP A 214 -32.61 1.57 -3.81
CA ASP A 214 -32.62 2.25 -2.51
C ASP A 214 -31.47 1.79 -1.61
N THR A 215 -30.68 2.76 -1.13
CA THR A 215 -29.48 2.48 -0.33
C THR A 215 -29.75 2.09 1.11
N ARG A 216 -30.96 2.35 1.63
CA ARG A 216 -31.33 1.99 3.00
C ARG A 216 -31.77 0.52 3.05
N ALA A 217 -32.72 0.13 2.20
CA ALA A 217 -33.17 -1.25 2.08
C ALA A 217 -32.01 -2.18 1.69
N MET A 218 -31.14 -1.75 0.77
CA MET A 218 -29.88 -2.46 0.46
C MET A 218 -29.02 -2.67 1.73
N ALA A 219 -28.80 -1.61 2.51
CA ALA A 219 -27.98 -1.70 3.70
C ALA A 219 -28.63 -2.53 4.83
N GLU A 220 -29.95 -2.59 4.89
CA GLU A 220 -30.71 -3.44 5.81
C GLU A 220 -30.65 -4.92 5.39
N ALA A 221 -30.70 -5.22 4.09
CA ALA A 221 -30.48 -6.57 3.53
C ALA A 221 -29.07 -7.11 3.84
N TRP A 222 -28.01 -6.38 3.50
CA TRP A 222 -26.63 -6.84 3.76
C TRP A 222 -26.30 -6.94 5.26
N LYS A 223 -26.96 -6.16 6.13
CA LYS A 223 -26.89 -6.34 7.60
C LYS A 223 -27.65 -7.58 8.08
N CYS A 224 -28.72 -7.98 7.40
CA CYS A 224 -29.39 -9.24 7.69
C CYS A 224 -28.48 -10.42 7.30
N TYR A 225 -27.93 -10.41 6.08
CA TYR A 225 -26.97 -11.41 5.60
C TYR A 225 -25.79 -11.60 6.58
N LEU A 226 -25.17 -10.51 7.02
CA LEU A 226 -24.07 -10.57 8.01
C LEU A 226 -24.51 -11.18 9.35
N ARG A 227 -25.67 -10.81 9.89
CA ARG A 227 -26.19 -11.36 11.16
C ARG A 227 -26.50 -12.86 11.07
N LEU A 228 -27.12 -13.30 9.98
CA LEU A 228 -27.45 -14.72 9.78
C LEU A 228 -26.18 -15.58 9.74
N LEU A 229 -25.15 -15.16 9.01
CA LEU A 229 -23.84 -15.83 9.01
C LEU A 229 -23.17 -15.81 10.40
N GLN A 230 -23.20 -14.67 11.10
CA GLN A 230 -22.53 -14.50 12.40
C GLN A 230 -23.14 -15.37 13.52
N ARG A 231 -24.42 -15.74 13.42
CA ARG A 231 -25.08 -16.65 14.37
C ARG A 231 -24.79 -18.13 14.12
N LEU A 232 -24.38 -18.54 12.90
CA LEU A 232 -24.16 -19.94 12.51
C LEU A 232 -22.79 -20.13 11.79
N PRO A 233 -21.66 -19.82 12.46
CA PRO A 233 -20.35 -19.66 11.82
C PRO A 233 -19.75 -20.97 11.26
N ASP A 234 -20.09 -22.12 11.82
CA ASP A 234 -19.52 -23.42 11.37
C ASP A 234 -20.37 -24.11 10.29
N LEU A 235 -21.66 -23.74 10.17
CA LEU A 235 -22.64 -24.47 9.35
C LEU A 235 -23.00 -23.76 8.04
N LEU A 236 -23.18 -22.43 8.06
CA LEU A 236 -23.59 -21.68 6.86
C LEU A 236 -22.42 -21.27 5.94
N PRO A 237 -21.26 -20.77 6.41
CA PRO A 237 -20.16 -20.34 5.56
C PRO A 237 -19.53 -21.38 4.60
N PRO A 238 -19.60 -22.71 4.82
CA PRO A 238 -19.20 -23.70 3.80
C PRO A 238 -20.32 -24.05 2.80
N ALA A 239 -21.58 -23.68 3.06
CA ALA A 239 -22.74 -24.01 2.23
C ALA A 239 -23.27 -22.81 1.41
N VAL A 240 -23.21 -21.60 1.97
CA VAL A 240 -23.66 -20.33 1.36
C VAL A 240 -22.66 -19.84 0.30
N ARG A 241 -23.14 -19.15 -0.75
CA ARG A 241 -22.29 -18.56 -1.81
C ARG A 241 -21.60 -17.27 -1.37
N LEU A 242 -20.86 -17.33 -0.26
CA LEU A 242 -20.07 -16.23 0.30
C LEU A 242 -19.03 -15.69 -0.70
N GLY A 243 -18.46 -16.57 -1.55
CA GLY A 243 -17.55 -16.18 -2.62
C GLY A 243 -18.16 -15.22 -3.66
N ASP A 244 -19.43 -15.44 -4.02
CA ASP A 244 -20.17 -14.58 -4.95
C ASP A 244 -20.53 -13.25 -4.29
N ALA A 245 -20.95 -13.29 -3.02
CA ALA A 245 -21.27 -12.10 -2.24
C ALA A 245 -20.06 -11.17 -2.06
N LEU A 246 -18.91 -11.72 -1.65
CA LEU A 246 -17.64 -10.98 -1.52
C LEU A 246 -17.13 -10.47 -2.87
N THR A 247 -17.27 -11.26 -3.95
CA THR A 247 -16.90 -10.82 -5.30
C THR A 247 -17.77 -9.65 -5.78
N TYR A 248 -19.08 -9.71 -5.56
CA TYR A 248 -20.00 -8.60 -5.87
C TYR A 248 -19.63 -7.34 -5.09
N MET A 249 -19.45 -7.43 -3.76
CA MET A 249 -19.12 -6.26 -2.94
C MET A 249 -17.75 -5.67 -3.31
N ALA A 250 -16.77 -6.49 -3.67
CA ALA A 250 -15.48 -6.01 -4.16
C ALA A 250 -15.59 -5.26 -5.50
N ALA A 251 -16.40 -5.78 -6.43
CA ALA A 251 -16.68 -5.11 -7.71
C ALA A 251 -17.44 -3.79 -7.53
N GLU A 252 -18.42 -3.76 -6.62
CA GLU A 252 -19.20 -2.55 -6.33
C GLU A 252 -18.35 -1.45 -5.69
N VAL A 253 -17.44 -1.78 -4.75
CA VAL A 253 -16.47 -0.79 -4.24
C VAL A 253 -15.58 -0.24 -5.35
N ALA A 254 -15.10 -1.08 -6.28
CA ALA A 254 -14.30 -0.63 -7.42
C ALA A 254 -15.11 0.29 -8.36
N SER A 255 -16.38 -0.03 -8.62
CA SER A 255 -17.32 0.77 -9.41
C SER A 255 -17.58 2.16 -8.79
N GLN A 256 -17.80 2.21 -7.47
CA GLN A 256 -18.01 3.47 -6.76
C GLN A 256 -16.71 4.30 -6.68
N LEU A 257 -15.55 3.68 -6.53
CA LEU A 257 -14.25 4.38 -6.62
C LEU A 257 -13.95 4.91 -8.04
N ALA A 258 -14.35 4.21 -9.09
CA ALA A 258 -14.31 4.73 -10.46
C ALA A 258 -15.23 5.95 -10.63
N THR A 259 -16.46 5.87 -10.13
CA THR A 259 -17.44 6.97 -10.13
C THR A 259 -16.92 8.22 -9.40
N VAL A 260 -16.24 8.05 -8.26
CA VAL A 260 -15.54 9.12 -7.53
C VAL A 260 -14.43 9.74 -8.40
N ARG A 261 -13.60 8.92 -9.05
CA ARG A 261 -12.47 9.37 -9.87
C ARG A 261 -12.91 10.11 -11.13
N GLU A 262 -14.05 9.74 -11.70
CA GLU A 262 -14.63 10.42 -12.87
C GLU A 262 -15.19 11.78 -12.49
N ARG A 263 -16.14 11.86 -11.55
CA ARG A 263 -16.71 13.17 -11.14
C ARG A 263 -15.72 14.08 -10.45
N GLY A 264 -14.74 13.52 -9.74
CA GLY A 264 -13.68 14.30 -9.11
C GLY A 264 -12.85 15.12 -10.10
N ARG A 265 -12.83 14.78 -11.40
CA ARG A 265 -12.11 15.55 -12.43
C ARG A 265 -12.85 16.78 -12.93
N ASP A 266 -14.17 16.87 -12.75
CA ASP A 266 -14.96 18.01 -13.21
C ASP A 266 -14.80 19.21 -12.27
N LYS A 267 -13.74 19.98 -12.51
CA LYS A 267 -13.34 21.20 -11.77
C LYS A 267 -14.36 22.35 -11.82
N THR A 268 -15.52 22.12 -12.41
CA THR A 268 -16.68 23.01 -12.48
C THR A 268 -17.70 22.82 -11.35
N PHE A 269 -17.61 21.74 -10.56
CA PHE A 269 -18.60 21.41 -9.52
C PHE A 269 -18.06 21.48 -8.08
N ALA A 270 -18.89 21.99 -7.17
CA ALA A 270 -18.57 22.06 -5.74
C ALA A 270 -18.88 20.71 -5.05
N PRO A 271 -17.90 20.03 -4.40
CA PRO A 271 -18.05 18.67 -3.88
C PRO A 271 -19.06 18.55 -2.73
N SER A 272 -19.34 19.65 -2.02
CA SER A 272 -20.38 19.72 -0.98
C SER A 272 -21.81 19.60 -1.52
N SER A 273 -22.02 19.73 -2.83
CA SER A 273 -23.34 19.73 -3.46
C SER A 273 -23.72 18.43 -4.19
N ASP A 274 -22.75 17.62 -4.62
CA ASP A 274 -23.06 16.40 -5.39
C ASP A 274 -23.52 15.25 -4.49
N LYS A 275 -24.85 15.09 -4.44
CA LYS A 275 -25.54 13.95 -3.78
C LYS A 275 -25.09 12.59 -4.33
N ARG A 276 -24.62 12.50 -5.58
CA ARG A 276 -24.13 11.24 -6.19
C ARG A 276 -22.73 10.90 -5.72
N LEU A 277 -21.79 11.86 -5.68
CA LEU A 277 -20.48 11.69 -5.05
C LEU A 277 -20.62 11.31 -3.57
N ALA A 278 -21.49 12.00 -2.83
CA ALA A 278 -21.76 11.69 -1.43
C ALA A 278 -22.41 10.31 -1.21
N ARG A 279 -23.22 9.81 -2.18
CA ARG A 279 -23.71 8.41 -2.19
C ARG A 279 -22.56 7.44 -2.45
N ALA A 280 -21.75 7.67 -3.48
CA ALA A 280 -20.65 6.79 -3.87
C ALA A 280 -19.66 6.57 -2.71
N VAL A 281 -19.19 7.65 -2.06
CA VAL A 281 -18.31 7.57 -0.88
C VAL A 281 -18.95 6.73 0.22
N LYS A 282 -20.21 7.00 0.60
CA LYS A 282 -20.91 6.23 1.65
C LYS A 282 -21.08 4.75 1.30
N MET A 283 -21.30 4.41 0.04
CA MET A 283 -21.41 3.01 -0.40
C MET A 283 -20.04 2.32 -0.38
N CYS A 284 -18.95 2.98 -0.79
CA CYS A 284 -17.58 2.48 -0.55
C CYS A 284 -17.35 2.18 0.94
N SER A 285 -17.65 3.12 1.83
CA SER A 285 -17.48 2.96 3.29
C SER A 285 -18.29 1.80 3.86
N PHE A 286 -19.48 1.55 3.33
CA PHE A 286 -20.38 0.49 3.78
C PHE A 286 -19.91 -0.88 3.33
N TYR A 287 -19.72 -1.08 2.01
CA TYR A 287 -19.27 -2.36 1.47
C TYR A 287 -17.86 -2.75 1.95
N LEU A 288 -16.95 -1.79 2.15
CA LEU A 288 -15.63 -2.11 2.72
C LEU A 288 -15.72 -2.65 4.14
N LYS A 289 -16.60 -2.13 4.99
CA LYS A 289 -16.80 -2.66 6.34
C LYS A 289 -17.38 -4.09 6.32
N LEU A 290 -18.30 -4.37 5.40
CA LEU A 290 -18.84 -5.72 5.20
C LEU A 290 -17.76 -6.68 4.69
N VAL A 291 -16.99 -6.28 3.67
CA VAL A 291 -15.92 -7.10 3.08
C VAL A 291 -14.83 -7.42 4.10
N VAL A 292 -14.39 -6.42 4.89
CA VAL A 292 -13.42 -6.63 5.98
C VAL A 292 -13.99 -7.62 6.99
N GLY A 293 -15.14 -7.32 7.62
CA GLY A 293 -15.69 -8.15 8.68
C GLY A 293 -16.06 -9.57 8.24
N LEU A 294 -16.54 -9.77 7.01
CA LEU A 294 -16.78 -11.11 6.46
C LEU A 294 -15.50 -11.87 6.14
N SER A 295 -14.45 -11.19 5.65
CA SER A 295 -13.17 -11.85 5.38
C SER A 295 -12.48 -12.27 6.68
N GLU A 296 -12.45 -11.38 7.68
CA GLU A 296 -11.93 -11.65 9.02
C GLU A 296 -12.70 -12.78 9.74
N SER A 297 -14.03 -12.81 9.64
CA SER A 297 -14.84 -13.84 10.30
C SER A 297 -14.73 -15.23 9.65
N TYR A 298 -14.43 -15.30 8.34
CA TYR A 298 -14.57 -16.53 7.55
C TYR A 298 -13.38 -16.82 6.63
N VAL A 299 -12.15 -16.53 7.10
CA VAL A 299 -10.89 -16.63 6.33
C VAL A 299 -10.77 -17.91 5.49
N SER A 300 -11.21 -19.05 6.00
CA SER A 300 -11.23 -20.35 5.32
C SER A 300 -12.15 -20.44 4.10
N SER A 301 -13.31 -19.77 4.13
CA SER A 301 -14.29 -19.74 3.02
C SER A 301 -14.03 -18.62 1.99
N VAL A 302 -13.05 -17.73 2.23
CA VAL A 302 -12.72 -16.61 1.33
C VAL A 302 -12.20 -17.06 -0.05
N GLY A 303 -11.72 -18.30 -0.18
CA GLY A 303 -11.05 -18.83 -1.38
C GLY A 303 -11.76 -18.55 -2.71
N GLY A 304 -13.09 -18.62 -2.76
CA GLY A 304 -13.87 -18.32 -3.99
C GLY A 304 -13.82 -16.86 -4.44
N ALA A 305 -13.69 -15.91 -3.50
CA ALA A 305 -13.60 -14.47 -3.79
C ALA A 305 -12.16 -13.94 -3.88
N LEU A 306 -11.16 -14.79 -3.60
CA LEU A 306 -9.78 -14.39 -3.33
C LEU A 306 -9.18 -13.47 -4.40
N THR A 307 -9.36 -13.79 -5.69
CA THR A 307 -8.84 -13.00 -6.81
C THR A 307 -9.55 -11.63 -6.94
N SER A 308 -10.84 -11.56 -6.57
CA SER A 308 -11.62 -10.32 -6.52
C SER A 308 -11.15 -9.41 -5.38
N LEU A 309 -10.90 -9.98 -4.19
CA LEU A 309 -10.42 -9.26 -3.01
C LEU A 309 -8.97 -8.79 -3.16
N VAL A 310 -8.11 -9.57 -3.81
CA VAL A 310 -6.77 -9.13 -4.23
C VAL A 310 -6.85 -7.89 -5.13
N ARG A 311 -7.71 -7.91 -6.15
CA ARG A 311 -7.92 -6.75 -7.05
C ARG A 311 -8.48 -5.54 -6.31
N LEU A 312 -9.34 -5.75 -5.32
CA LEU A 312 -9.80 -4.70 -4.40
C LEU A 312 -8.63 -4.10 -3.61
N VAL A 313 -7.80 -4.90 -2.94
CA VAL A 313 -6.63 -4.39 -2.18
C VAL A 313 -5.66 -3.62 -3.06
N LEU A 314 -5.36 -4.11 -4.28
CA LEU A 314 -4.55 -3.36 -5.26
C LEU A 314 -5.20 -2.00 -5.63
N THR A 315 -6.53 -1.95 -5.71
CA THR A 315 -7.29 -0.71 -5.96
C THR A 315 -7.26 0.24 -4.76
N LEU A 316 -7.41 -0.26 -3.53
CA LEU A 316 -7.33 0.56 -2.30
C LEU A 316 -5.93 1.17 -2.11
N ILE A 317 -4.87 0.42 -2.42
CA ILE A 317 -3.48 0.93 -2.36
C ILE A 317 -3.24 2.00 -3.43
N ARG A 318 -3.87 1.87 -4.61
CA ARG A 318 -3.85 2.90 -5.68
C ARG A 318 -4.51 4.21 -5.24
N PHE A 319 -5.68 4.14 -4.61
CA PHE A 319 -6.43 5.32 -4.16
C PHE A 319 -5.89 5.94 -2.86
N SER A 320 -5.11 5.22 -2.06
CA SER A 320 -4.41 5.76 -0.88
C SER A 320 -3.03 6.34 -1.21
N ALA A 321 -2.68 6.54 -2.49
CA ALA A 321 -1.43 7.13 -2.93
C ALA A 321 -1.61 8.60 -3.36
N PRO A 322 -0.68 9.52 -3.02
CA PRO A 322 -0.65 10.89 -3.54
C PRO A 322 -0.12 10.92 -4.99
N ASP A 323 -0.50 9.94 -5.80
CA ASP A 323 -0.10 9.82 -7.20
C ASP A 323 -0.75 10.95 -8.02
N SER A 324 0.00 11.49 -9.00
CA SER A 324 -0.49 12.55 -9.90
C SER A 324 -1.74 12.17 -10.70
N HIS A 325 -2.10 10.88 -10.75
CA HIS A 325 -3.33 10.36 -11.35
C HIS A 325 -4.61 10.57 -10.51
N VAL A 326 -4.48 11.08 -9.28
CA VAL A 326 -5.61 11.46 -8.41
C VAL A 326 -5.64 12.97 -8.11
N ALA A 327 -4.62 13.73 -8.56
CA ALA A 327 -4.44 15.16 -8.29
C ALA A 327 -5.48 16.11 -8.93
N ASP A 328 -6.44 15.58 -9.68
CA ASP A 328 -7.61 16.33 -10.16
C ASP A 328 -8.77 16.36 -9.15
N VAL A 329 -8.84 15.41 -8.21
CA VAL A 329 -9.94 15.26 -7.24
C VAL A 329 -9.75 16.21 -6.06
N ASP A 330 -10.85 16.74 -5.51
CA ASP A 330 -10.83 17.65 -4.36
C ASP A 330 -10.11 17.03 -3.13
N PRO A 331 -9.18 17.77 -2.49
CA PRO A 331 -8.36 17.25 -1.40
C PRO A 331 -9.15 16.92 -0.12
N SER A 332 -10.31 17.55 0.12
CA SER A 332 -11.15 17.23 1.29
C SER A 332 -11.87 15.89 1.11
N VAL A 333 -12.37 15.62 -0.09
CA VAL A 333 -12.96 14.31 -0.46
C VAL A 333 -11.89 13.23 -0.44
N LEU A 334 -10.68 13.53 -0.93
CA LEU A 334 -9.53 12.62 -0.84
C LEU A 334 -9.10 12.34 0.61
N GLY A 335 -9.08 13.32 1.50
CA GLY A 335 -8.77 13.10 2.92
C GLY A 335 -9.77 12.18 3.63
N GLN A 336 -11.07 12.37 3.35
CA GLN A 336 -12.14 11.53 3.90
C GLN A 336 -12.12 10.11 3.34
N LEU A 337 -11.81 9.93 2.04
CA LEU A 337 -11.65 8.60 1.45
C LEU A 337 -10.36 7.93 1.90
N SER A 338 -9.19 8.54 1.68
CA SER A 338 -7.89 7.91 1.91
C SER A 338 -7.71 7.36 3.33
N SER A 339 -8.22 8.07 4.35
CA SER A 339 -8.26 7.56 5.73
C SER A 339 -9.07 6.27 5.85
N GLN A 340 -10.30 6.22 5.32
CA GLN A 340 -11.17 5.04 5.35
C GLN A 340 -10.65 3.89 4.47
N LEU A 341 -10.12 4.19 3.29
CA LEU A 341 -9.55 3.20 2.36
C LEU A 341 -8.28 2.56 2.94
N THR A 342 -7.44 3.33 3.64
CA THR A 342 -6.25 2.80 4.32
C THR A 342 -6.63 1.93 5.52
N VAL A 343 -7.56 2.41 6.36
CA VAL A 343 -8.09 1.65 7.52
C VAL A 343 -8.79 0.35 7.09
N ALA A 344 -9.38 0.28 5.90
CA ALA A 344 -9.97 -0.96 5.37
C ALA A 344 -8.94 -1.87 4.65
N ALA A 345 -7.92 -1.29 4.00
CA ALA A 345 -6.92 -2.06 3.25
C ALA A 345 -5.97 -2.86 4.16
N GLU A 346 -5.64 -2.33 5.35
CA GLU A 346 -4.71 -3.00 6.26
C GLU A 346 -5.28 -4.31 6.85
N PRO A 347 -6.45 -4.34 7.53
CA PRO A 347 -6.97 -5.58 8.11
C PRO A 347 -7.35 -6.62 7.05
N LEU A 348 -7.94 -6.18 5.93
CA LEU A 348 -8.23 -7.06 4.79
C LEU A 348 -6.96 -7.74 4.26
N LEU A 349 -5.85 -7.01 4.16
CA LEU A 349 -4.58 -7.59 3.72
C LEU A 349 -3.96 -8.53 4.78
N ASP A 350 -4.16 -8.31 6.08
CA ASP A 350 -3.66 -9.23 7.11
C ASP A 350 -4.43 -10.56 7.07
N CYS A 351 -5.77 -10.50 7.06
CA CYS A 351 -6.64 -11.65 6.84
C CYS A 351 -6.26 -12.45 5.57
N LEU A 352 -6.12 -11.76 4.43
CA LEU A 352 -5.77 -12.43 3.17
C LEU A 352 -4.38 -13.06 3.20
N MET A 353 -3.43 -12.55 3.99
CA MET A 353 -2.08 -13.11 4.10
C MET A 353 -2.01 -14.45 4.86
N GLU A 354 -3.06 -14.84 5.57
CA GLU A 354 -3.17 -16.17 6.20
C GLU A 354 -3.66 -17.25 5.20
N HIS A 355 -4.39 -16.86 4.15
CA HIS A 355 -4.99 -17.79 3.19
C HIS A 355 -3.98 -18.33 2.17
N GLN A 356 -3.76 -19.65 2.13
CA GLN A 356 -2.69 -20.28 1.34
C GLN A 356 -2.69 -19.96 -0.16
N GLY A 357 -3.85 -19.70 -0.76
CA GLY A 357 -3.95 -19.34 -2.19
C GLY A 357 -3.55 -17.89 -2.50
N PHE A 358 -3.46 -17.01 -1.50
CA PHE A 358 -3.29 -15.56 -1.70
C PHE A 358 -2.04 -15.17 -2.52
N PRO A 359 -0.86 -15.80 -2.36
CA PRO A 359 0.30 -15.51 -3.21
C PRO A 359 0.01 -15.73 -4.70
N GLN A 360 -0.71 -16.81 -5.05
CA GLN A 360 -1.01 -17.13 -6.45
C GLN A 360 -1.97 -16.12 -7.07
N SER A 361 -3.06 -15.77 -6.38
CA SER A 361 -4.00 -14.74 -6.84
C SER A 361 -3.35 -13.36 -6.90
N PHE A 362 -2.47 -13.01 -5.94
CA PHE A 362 -1.68 -11.78 -5.98
C PHE A 362 -0.79 -11.68 -7.22
N TRP A 363 -0.02 -12.74 -7.53
CA TRP A 363 0.86 -12.72 -8.70
C TRP A 363 0.12 -12.74 -10.03
N SER A 364 -1.10 -13.30 -10.09
CA SER A 364 -1.99 -13.13 -11.25
C SER A 364 -2.40 -11.66 -11.36
N ALA A 365 -3.10 -11.11 -10.35
CA ALA A 365 -3.67 -9.78 -10.42
C ALA A 365 -2.61 -8.67 -10.63
N LEU A 366 -1.41 -8.79 -10.06
CA LEU A 366 -0.30 -7.85 -10.28
C LEU A 366 0.25 -7.89 -11.71
N SER A 367 0.07 -9.01 -12.42
CA SER A 367 0.40 -9.18 -13.84
C SER A 367 -0.74 -8.68 -14.73
N ASP A 368 -1.96 -9.19 -14.49
CA ASP A 368 -3.18 -8.93 -15.26
C ASP A 368 -3.61 -7.45 -15.28
N SER A 369 -3.31 -6.70 -14.22
CA SER A 369 -3.76 -5.32 -14.06
C SER A 369 -2.92 -4.34 -14.88
N GLU A 370 -3.12 -4.28 -16.21
CA GLU A 370 -2.45 -3.30 -17.09
C GLU A 370 -2.60 -1.85 -16.55
N ASP A 371 -3.80 -1.51 -16.07
CA ASP A 371 -4.16 -0.23 -15.45
C ASP A 371 -3.35 0.18 -14.20
N LEU A 372 -2.63 -0.74 -13.55
CA LEU A 372 -1.84 -0.42 -12.37
C LEU A 372 -0.49 0.20 -12.77
N GLY A 373 -0.29 1.48 -12.43
CA GLY A 373 0.98 2.17 -12.62
C GLY A 373 2.13 1.53 -11.83
N GLY A 374 3.37 1.69 -12.34
CA GLY A 374 4.56 1.05 -11.77
C GLY A 374 4.76 1.32 -10.27
N LEU A 375 4.59 2.58 -9.86
CA LEU A 375 4.72 3.01 -8.46
C LEU A 375 3.71 2.34 -7.53
N CYS A 376 2.46 2.15 -7.99
CA CYS A 376 1.45 1.42 -7.24
C CYS A 376 1.83 -0.05 -7.06
N ARG A 377 2.27 -0.73 -8.14
CA ARG A 377 2.75 -2.14 -8.05
C ARG A 377 3.93 -2.26 -7.09
N LEU A 378 4.88 -1.31 -7.15
CA LEU A 378 6.04 -1.24 -6.26
C LEU A 378 5.63 -1.04 -4.80
N ARG A 379 4.69 -0.13 -4.51
CA ARG A 379 4.14 0.09 -3.16
C ARG A 379 3.49 -1.18 -2.60
N CYS A 380 2.68 -1.89 -3.40
CA CYS A 380 2.07 -3.16 -2.97
C CYS A 380 3.13 -4.19 -2.54
N CYS A 381 4.18 -4.38 -3.35
CA CYS A 381 5.28 -5.29 -3.01
C CYS A 381 6.05 -4.87 -1.75
N LEU A 382 6.22 -3.56 -1.51
CA LEU A 382 6.90 -3.05 -0.30
C LEU A 382 6.06 -3.26 0.97
N ILE A 383 4.73 -3.09 0.90
CA ILE A 383 3.81 -3.39 2.01
C ILE A 383 3.86 -4.89 2.34
N LEU A 384 3.83 -5.76 1.32
CA LEU A 384 3.97 -7.21 1.49
C LEU A 384 5.33 -7.60 2.09
N ILE A 385 6.44 -6.97 1.70
CA ILE A 385 7.75 -7.23 2.31
C ILE A 385 7.72 -6.90 3.82
N ARG A 386 7.14 -5.75 4.21
CA ARG A 386 7.00 -5.40 5.64
C ARG A 386 6.19 -6.44 6.42
N ARG A 387 5.10 -6.95 5.84
CA ARG A 387 4.18 -7.88 6.53
C ARG A 387 4.66 -9.33 6.52
N THR A 388 5.29 -9.79 5.43
CA THR A 388 5.84 -11.16 5.35
C THR A 388 6.93 -11.42 6.40
N CYS A 389 7.64 -10.39 6.88
CA CYS A 389 8.55 -10.51 8.03
C CYS A 389 7.88 -11.03 9.32
N HIS A 390 6.56 -10.85 9.47
CA HIS A 390 5.78 -11.27 10.64
C HIS A 390 5.05 -12.61 10.44
N LEU A 391 5.03 -13.17 9.23
CA LEU A 391 4.40 -14.47 8.95
C LEU A 391 5.21 -15.65 9.53
N ALA A 392 4.48 -16.70 9.91
CA ALA A 392 5.04 -18.01 10.21
C ALA A 392 5.79 -18.60 9.00
N ALA A 393 6.85 -19.36 9.27
CA ALA A 393 7.78 -19.89 8.26
C ALA A 393 7.12 -20.55 7.01
N PRO A 394 6.12 -21.45 7.11
CA PRO A 394 5.53 -22.06 5.91
C PRO A 394 4.75 -21.06 5.05
N ALA A 395 3.96 -20.17 5.67
CA ALA A 395 3.24 -19.11 4.95
C ALA A 395 4.21 -18.12 4.30
N ARG A 396 5.31 -17.77 4.99
CA ARG A 396 6.36 -16.89 4.49
C ARG A 396 7.10 -17.48 3.29
N ALA A 397 7.43 -18.77 3.33
CA ALA A 397 8.17 -19.47 2.27
C ALA A 397 7.49 -19.40 0.88
N SER A 398 6.16 -19.23 0.82
CA SER A 398 5.42 -19.00 -0.43
C SER A 398 5.78 -17.69 -1.16
N TRP A 399 6.44 -16.76 -0.46
CA TRP A 399 6.89 -15.46 -0.97
C TRP A 399 8.42 -15.33 -1.11
N THR A 400 9.17 -16.12 -0.34
CA THR A 400 10.61 -15.95 -0.07
C THR A 400 11.49 -17.16 -0.40
N SER A 401 10.92 -18.32 -0.75
CA SER A 401 11.73 -19.52 -1.05
C SER A 401 12.28 -19.53 -2.48
N GLU A 402 13.42 -20.22 -2.66
CA GLU A 402 14.18 -20.29 -3.92
C GLU A 402 13.34 -20.86 -5.10
N GLY A 403 12.38 -21.75 -4.81
CA GLY A 403 11.45 -22.33 -5.79
C GLY A 403 10.39 -21.37 -6.35
N VAL A 404 10.21 -20.18 -5.77
CA VAL A 404 9.23 -19.17 -6.23
C VAL A 404 9.75 -18.39 -7.45
N GLY A 405 11.08 -18.39 -7.69
CA GLY A 405 11.69 -17.83 -8.90
C GLY A 405 11.37 -16.36 -9.14
N GLU A 406 10.95 -15.99 -10.36
CA GLU A 406 10.64 -14.59 -10.71
C GLU A 406 9.43 -13.99 -9.93
N ARG A 407 8.66 -14.82 -9.20
CA ARG A 407 7.59 -14.38 -8.28
C ARG A 407 8.10 -14.08 -6.85
N HIS A 408 9.40 -14.17 -6.57
CA HIS A 408 9.95 -13.81 -5.26
C HIS A 408 9.78 -12.30 -4.99
N LEU A 409 9.34 -11.88 -3.80
CA LEU A 409 8.99 -10.46 -3.52
C LEU A 409 10.11 -9.47 -3.87
N ILE A 410 11.34 -9.74 -3.46
CA ILE A 410 12.51 -8.88 -3.78
C ILE A 410 12.80 -8.86 -5.29
N ALA A 411 12.56 -9.97 -6.00
CA ALA A 411 12.72 -10.01 -7.46
C ALA A 411 11.66 -9.14 -8.15
N ALA A 412 10.42 -9.16 -7.67
CA ALA A 412 9.35 -8.30 -8.16
C ALA A 412 9.65 -6.82 -7.91
N VAL A 413 10.12 -6.44 -6.71
CA VAL A 413 10.57 -5.06 -6.42
C VAL A 413 11.65 -4.62 -7.41
N LEU A 414 12.75 -5.39 -7.54
CA LEU A 414 13.85 -5.05 -8.44
C LEU A 414 13.43 -4.99 -9.93
N ARG A 415 12.45 -5.80 -10.33
CA ARG A 415 11.85 -5.82 -11.68
C ARG A 415 10.88 -4.65 -11.92
N LEU A 416 10.28 -4.08 -10.89
CA LEU A 416 9.36 -2.93 -10.98
C LEU A 416 10.09 -1.58 -10.89
N MET A 417 11.28 -1.50 -10.26
CA MET A 417 12.05 -0.24 -10.15
C MET A 417 12.23 0.51 -11.50
N PRO A 418 12.57 -0.13 -12.64
CA PRO A 418 12.76 0.58 -13.91
C PRO A 418 11.45 1.17 -14.48
N LEU A 419 10.29 0.62 -14.09
CA LEU A 419 8.97 1.16 -14.47
C LEU A 419 8.59 2.40 -13.64
N CYS A 420 9.42 2.76 -12.65
CA CYS A 420 9.23 3.89 -11.74
C CYS A 420 10.33 4.94 -11.91
N ASP A 421 11.14 4.88 -13.00
CA ASP A 421 12.34 5.70 -13.19
C ASP A 421 12.05 7.22 -13.13
N ARG A 422 10.84 7.66 -13.52
CA ARG A 422 10.40 9.06 -13.46
C ARG A 422 10.03 9.47 -12.03
N GLU A 423 9.28 8.63 -11.35
CA GLU A 423 8.75 8.83 -10.01
C GLU A 423 9.90 8.81 -8.97
N LEU A 424 10.89 7.94 -9.19
CA LEU A 424 12.11 7.82 -8.37
C LEU A 424 13.15 8.91 -8.67
N THR A 425 13.11 9.57 -9.83
CA THR A 425 13.96 10.74 -10.13
C THR A 425 13.32 12.07 -9.74
N CYS A 426 11.99 12.13 -9.67
CA CYS A 426 11.28 13.20 -8.98
C CYS A 426 11.64 13.20 -7.50
N CYS A 427 11.85 14.38 -6.92
CA CYS A 427 12.09 14.52 -5.48
C CYS A 427 10.77 14.42 -4.69
N LEU A 428 10.12 13.25 -4.74
CA LEU A 428 9.01 12.92 -3.86
C LEU A 428 9.50 13.02 -2.41
N GLN A 429 8.85 13.89 -1.62
CA GLN A 429 8.99 13.86 -0.18
C GLN A 429 8.25 12.64 0.35
N LEU A 430 8.96 11.51 0.43
CA LEU A 430 8.54 10.39 1.26
C LEU A 430 8.72 10.82 2.71
N ASP A 431 7.61 11.03 3.42
CA ASP A 431 7.60 11.20 4.87
C ASP A 431 7.89 9.86 5.53
N CYS A 432 9.17 9.48 5.52
CA CYS A 432 9.67 8.27 6.14
C CYS A 432 9.93 8.49 7.63
N ASP A 433 8.87 8.37 8.43
CA ASP A 433 8.98 8.27 9.89
C ASP A 433 10.06 7.24 10.27
N GLY A 434 11.05 7.70 11.03
CA GLY A 434 12.35 7.02 11.20
C GLY A 434 12.33 5.68 11.96
N GLN A 435 11.17 5.12 12.24
CA GLN A 435 10.98 3.90 13.05
C GLN A 435 11.19 2.60 12.26
N GLY A 436 12.13 2.61 11.31
CA GLY A 436 12.50 1.47 10.45
C GLY A 436 13.35 0.40 11.14
N ARG A 437 12.86 -0.20 12.23
CA ARG A 437 13.52 -1.31 12.96
C ARG A 437 12.56 -2.48 13.28
N THR A 438 12.00 -3.08 12.23
CA THR A 438 11.28 -4.36 12.30
C THR A 438 12.26 -5.54 12.28
N SER A 439 12.54 -6.13 13.44
CA SER A 439 13.45 -7.29 13.58
C SER A 439 12.82 -8.61 13.11
N GLY A 440 12.64 -8.77 11.79
CA GLY A 440 12.21 -10.03 11.18
C GLY A 440 13.39 -11.01 11.00
N SER A 441 13.28 -12.22 11.55
CA SER A 441 14.29 -13.27 11.37
C SER A 441 13.99 -14.11 10.13
N LEU A 442 14.80 -13.92 9.07
CA LEU A 442 14.82 -14.77 7.87
C LEU A 442 15.65 -16.02 8.11
N SER A 443 15.24 -17.15 7.55
CA SER A 443 16.07 -18.35 7.51
C SER A 443 17.19 -18.22 6.47
N ALA A 444 18.25 -19.04 6.60
CA ALA A 444 19.37 -19.02 5.67
C ALA A 444 18.97 -19.31 4.21
N ALA A 445 17.93 -20.12 3.97
CA ALA A 445 17.41 -20.40 2.63
C ALA A 445 16.72 -19.18 2.01
N GLU A 446 15.90 -18.46 2.79
CA GLU A 446 15.22 -17.23 2.34
C GLU A 446 16.23 -16.10 2.08
N LEU A 447 17.25 -15.98 2.94
CA LEU A 447 18.35 -15.03 2.72
C LEU A 447 19.13 -15.36 1.43
N ARG A 448 19.45 -16.63 1.18
CA ARG A 448 20.13 -17.08 -0.05
C ARG A 448 19.32 -16.80 -1.32
N ALA A 449 17.99 -17.02 -1.27
CA ALA A 449 17.10 -16.67 -2.38
C ALA A 449 17.10 -15.16 -2.65
N ALA A 450 16.97 -14.34 -1.60
CA ALA A 450 17.07 -12.89 -1.69
C ALA A 450 18.42 -12.42 -2.28
N GLU A 451 19.54 -12.95 -1.79
CA GLU A 451 20.89 -12.68 -2.30
C GLU A 451 21.01 -12.99 -3.80
N LEU A 452 20.51 -14.14 -4.26
CA LEU A 452 20.58 -14.55 -5.66
C LEU A 452 19.89 -13.52 -6.58
N HIS A 453 18.71 -13.02 -6.18
CA HIS A 453 18.00 -11.98 -6.94
C HIS A 453 18.69 -10.61 -6.88
N LEU A 454 19.30 -10.24 -5.75
CA LEU A 454 20.09 -9.02 -5.60
C LEU A 454 21.33 -9.04 -6.50
N TRP A 455 22.14 -10.11 -6.42
CA TRP A 455 23.33 -10.28 -7.26
C TRP A 455 22.98 -10.32 -8.76
N ARG A 456 21.87 -10.95 -9.16
CA ARG A 456 21.44 -11.01 -10.56
C ARG A 456 21.11 -9.62 -11.13
N HIS A 457 20.42 -8.75 -10.39
CA HIS A 457 20.13 -7.38 -10.83
C HIS A 457 21.35 -6.46 -10.75
N LEU A 458 22.20 -6.62 -9.72
CA LEU A 458 23.46 -5.89 -9.61
C LEU A 458 24.42 -6.20 -10.77
N CYS A 459 24.46 -7.47 -11.20
CA CYS A 459 25.25 -7.92 -12.33
C CYS A 459 24.66 -7.51 -13.69
N ARG A 460 23.33 -7.35 -13.84
CA ARG A 460 22.74 -6.76 -15.06
C ARG A 460 23.24 -5.33 -15.27
N GLY A 461 23.16 -4.51 -14.21
CA GLY A 461 23.64 -3.12 -14.18
C GLY A 461 22.56 -2.06 -14.35
N ASP A 462 21.28 -2.45 -14.23
CA ASP A 462 20.13 -1.65 -14.64
C ASP A 462 19.74 -0.60 -13.59
N GLY A 463 19.86 0.69 -13.95
CA GLY A 463 19.22 1.84 -13.28
C GLY A 463 19.18 1.79 -11.75
N TRP A 464 18.02 2.14 -11.19
CA TRP A 464 17.77 2.12 -9.75
C TRP A 464 17.78 0.70 -9.15
N ALA A 465 17.41 -0.34 -9.91
CA ALA A 465 17.41 -1.72 -9.44
C ALA A 465 18.82 -2.18 -9.01
N SER A 466 19.84 -1.85 -9.81
CA SER A 466 21.24 -2.15 -9.50
C SER A 466 21.79 -1.35 -8.31
N LEU A 467 21.26 -0.15 -8.06
CA LEU A 467 21.62 0.68 -6.91
C LEU A 467 20.98 0.13 -5.64
N LEU A 468 19.67 -0.12 -5.64
CA LEU A 468 18.95 -0.75 -4.53
C LEU A 468 19.55 -2.12 -4.18
N ALA A 469 19.94 -2.92 -5.17
CA ALA A 469 20.64 -4.18 -4.93
C ALA A 469 22.00 -3.99 -4.23
N ALA A 470 22.80 -3.00 -4.64
CA ALA A 470 24.05 -2.66 -3.98
C ALA A 470 23.84 -2.11 -2.55
N ASP A 471 22.82 -1.28 -2.33
CA ASP A 471 22.47 -0.74 -1.03
C ASP A 471 22.03 -1.85 -0.05
N THR A 472 21.16 -2.75 -0.49
CA THR A 472 20.69 -3.90 0.31
C THR A 472 21.82 -4.89 0.63
N LEU A 473 22.65 -5.26 -0.36
CA LEU A 473 23.82 -6.13 -0.08
C LEU A 473 24.83 -5.45 0.85
N CYS A 474 25.04 -4.14 0.72
CA CYS A 474 25.88 -3.36 1.64
C CYS A 474 25.28 -3.28 3.05
N PHE A 475 23.95 -3.27 3.19
CA PHE A 475 23.26 -3.31 4.48
C PHE A 475 23.40 -4.69 5.14
N ILE A 476 23.12 -5.77 4.40
CA ILE A 476 23.26 -7.16 4.88
C ILE A 476 24.69 -7.42 5.35
N ALA A 477 25.70 -7.06 4.56
CA ALA A 477 27.12 -7.23 4.93
C ALA A 477 27.56 -6.37 6.12
N ARG A 478 26.85 -5.28 6.45
CA ARG A 478 27.16 -4.40 7.59
C ARG A 478 26.61 -4.91 8.92
N TYR A 479 25.52 -5.69 8.89
CA TYR A 479 24.87 -6.24 10.09
C TYR A 479 25.00 -7.76 10.21
N GLY A 480 25.47 -8.45 9.17
CA GLY A 480 25.83 -9.87 9.20
C GLY A 480 27.28 -10.13 9.64
N PRO A 481 27.71 -11.40 9.66
CA PRO A 481 29.07 -11.78 10.07
C PRO A 481 30.16 -11.21 9.13
N ALA A 482 31.36 -10.94 9.66
CA ALA A 482 32.50 -10.48 8.86
C ALA A 482 32.83 -11.40 7.68
N ALA A 483 32.68 -12.73 7.86
CA ALA A 483 32.85 -13.72 6.80
C ALA A 483 31.85 -13.55 5.63
N LEU A 484 30.63 -13.04 5.89
CA LEU A 484 29.66 -12.73 4.84
C LEU A 484 30.10 -11.50 4.02
N CYS A 485 30.60 -10.46 4.70
CA CYS A 485 31.18 -9.30 4.03
C CYS A 485 32.41 -9.69 3.18
N ARG A 486 33.28 -10.58 3.69
CA ARG A 486 34.40 -11.16 2.92
C ARG A 486 33.91 -11.91 1.69
N SER A 487 32.94 -12.82 1.85
CA SER A 487 32.32 -13.57 0.75
C SER A 487 31.74 -12.65 -0.34
N TYR A 488 31.01 -11.60 0.04
CA TYR A 488 30.51 -10.61 -0.91
C TYR A 488 31.64 -9.83 -1.62
N CYS A 489 32.75 -9.53 -0.92
CA CYS A 489 33.91 -8.89 -1.53
C CYS A 489 34.58 -9.80 -2.56
N ASP A 490 34.76 -11.09 -2.22
CA ASP A 490 35.28 -12.11 -3.12
C ASP A 490 34.40 -12.27 -4.37
N ALA A 491 33.07 -12.35 -4.18
CA ALA A 491 32.09 -12.45 -5.26
C ALA A 491 32.10 -11.21 -6.18
N ALA A 492 32.04 -9.99 -5.63
CA ALA A 492 32.06 -8.77 -6.43
C ALA A 492 33.41 -8.54 -7.14
N ALA A 493 34.55 -8.88 -6.52
CA ALA A 493 35.86 -8.82 -7.17
C ALA A 493 35.97 -9.84 -8.32
N GLY A 494 35.51 -11.07 -8.11
CA GLY A 494 35.45 -12.11 -9.15
C GLY A 494 34.53 -11.72 -10.32
N ALA A 495 33.36 -11.13 -10.03
CA ALA A 495 32.44 -10.63 -11.05
C ALA A 495 33.02 -9.44 -11.83
N LEU A 496 33.67 -8.48 -11.16
CA LEU A 496 34.34 -7.34 -11.81
C LEU A 496 35.50 -7.77 -12.71
N SER A 497 36.22 -8.83 -12.33
CA SER A 497 37.28 -9.44 -13.14
C SER A 497 36.76 -10.01 -14.47
N ARG A 498 35.47 -10.39 -14.53
CA ARG A 498 34.81 -10.93 -15.72
C ARG A 498 34.01 -9.88 -16.51
N ARG A 499 33.42 -8.89 -15.82
CA ARG A 499 32.62 -7.81 -16.45
C ARG A 499 32.76 -6.49 -15.68
N ARG A 500 33.27 -5.46 -16.37
CA ARG A 500 33.30 -4.08 -15.84
C ARG A 500 31.88 -3.54 -15.65
N CYS A 501 31.37 -3.59 -14.41
CA CYS A 501 30.04 -3.11 -14.03
C CYS A 501 30.17 -1.99 -12.97
N PRO A 502 29.76 -0.73 -13.24
CA PRO A 502 29.92 0.36 -12.28
C PRO A 502 29.17 0.17 -10.95
N PRO A 503 27.95 -0.41 -10.90
CA PRO A 503 27.31 -0.84 -9.66
C PRO A 503 28.13 -1.83 -8.82
N LEU A 504 28.72 -2.88 -9.42
CA LEU A 504 29.61 -3.80 -8.68
C LEU A 504 30.82 -3.08 -8.09
N ARG A 505 31.44 -2.14 -8.84
CA ARG A 505 32.54 -1.32 -8.31
C ARG A 505 32.09 -0.49 -7.11
N ARG A 506 30.90 0.13 -7.18
CA ARG A 506 30.33 0.92 -6.07
C ARG A 506 30.03 0.06 -4.83
N LEU A 507 29.51 -1.16 -5.00
CA LEU A 507 29.32 -2.10 -3.89
C LEU A 507 30.67 -2.43 -3.24
N LEU A 508 31.65 -2.88 -4.03
CA LEU A 508 32.93 -3.33 -3.50
C LEU A 508 33.68 -2.20 -2.76
N CYS A 509 33.64 -0.95 -3.29
CA CYS A 509 34.19 0.23 -2.59
C CYS A 509 33.49 0.56 -1.26
N ARG A 510 32.28 0.05 -1.00
CA ARG A 510 31.53 0.22 0.26
C ARG A 510 31.68 -0.96 1.22
N LEU A 511 31.91 -2.16 0.70
CA LEU A 511 32.17 -3.36 1.49
C LEU A 511 33.59 -3.43 2.04
N VAL A 512 34.60 -2.98 1.26
CA VAL A 512 36.00 -3.05 1.70
C VAL A 512 36.31 -2.28 2.99
N PRO A 513 35.71 -1.10 3.26
CA PRO A 513 35.81 -0.44 4.57
C PRO A 513 35.15 -1.18 5.75
N LEU A 514 34.41 -2.27 5.51
CA LEU A 514 33.79 -3.13 6.54
C LEU A 514 34.59 -4.41 6.80
N LEU A 515 35.65 -4.69 6.02
CA LEU A 515 36.52 -5.84 6.22
C LEU A 515 37.53 -5.62 7.37
N ALA A 516 37.96 -6.72 7.99
CA ALA A 516 39.17 -6.73 8.80
C ALA A 516 40.40 -6.34 7.96
N ALA A 517 41.44 -5.80 8.61
CA ALA A 517 42.64 -5.33 7.92
C ALA A 517 43.32 -6.46 7.10
N GLU A 518 43.41 -7.66 7.66
CA GLU A 518 44.00 -8.83 7.00
C GLU A 518 43.21 -9.26 5.75
N ASP A 519 41.88 -9.30 5.84
CA ASP A 519 40.98 -9.63 4.71
C ASP A 519 41.09 -8.59 3.59
N ARG A 520 41.12 -7.31 3.94
CA ARG A 520 41.31 -6.20 2.99
C ARG A 520 42.64 -6.35 2.28
N ASP A 521 43.71 -6.63 3.00
CA ASP A 521 45.06 -6.69 2.42
C ASP A 521 45.23 -7.98 1.57
N GLN A 522 44.56 -9.09 1.93
CA GLN A 522 44.43 -10.28 1.07
C GLN A 522 43.64 -9.99 -0.22
N LEU A 523 42.57 -9.19 -0.14
CA LEU A 523 41.78 -8.79 -1.32
C LEU A 523 42.58 -7.85 -2.24
N LEU A 524 43.29 -6.87 -1.67
CA LEU A 524 44.10 -5.89 -2.41
C LEU A 524 45.32 -6.52 -3.13
N ARG A 525 45.79 -7.69 -2.70
CA ARG A 525 46.79 -8.49 -3.46
C ARG A 525 46.27 -9.01 -4.80
N ARG A 526 44.97 -8.94 -5.09
CA ARG A 526 44.41 -9.32 -6.40
C ARG A 526 44.41 -8.12 -7.36
N PRO A 527 45.05 -8.21 -8.55
CA PRO A 527 45.27 -7.06 -9.42
C PRO A 527 43.95 -6.40 -9.91
N ALA A 528 42.93 -7.20 -10.22
CA ALA A 528 41.62 -6.69 -10.63
C ALA A 528 40.87 -5.95 -9.50
N ALA A 529 41.18 -6.25 -8.22
CA ALA A 529 40.61 -5.55 -7.08
C ALA A 529 41.37 -4.23 -6.82
N ALA A 530 42.71 -4.28 -6.79
CA ALA A 530 43.59 -3.13 -6.57
C ALA A 530 43.28 -1.95 -7.50
N CYS A 531 43.22 -2.19 -8.82
CA CYS A 531 42.98 -1.15 -9.84
C CYS A 531 41.58 -0.50 -9.76
N LEU A 532 40.63 -1.09 -9.02
CA LEU A 532 39.24 -0.61 -8.97
C LEU A 532 38.87 0.02 -7.62
N LEU A 533 39.53 -0.35 -6.53
CA LEU A 533 39.00 -0.10 -5.19
C LEU A 533 39.48 1.15 -4.48
N HIS A 534 40.78 1.43 -4.50
CA HIS A 534 41.34 2.35 -3.52
C HIS A 534 41.48 3.79 -4.06
N PRO A 535 41.15 4.82 -3.26
CA PRO A 535 41.61 6.19 -3.53
C PRO A 535 43.14 6.27 -3.47
N ALA A 536 43.79 5.49 -2.60
CA ALA A 536 45.23 5.28 -2.63
C ALA A 536 45.60 4.23 -3.70
N CYS A 537 45.51 4.63 -4.97
CA CYS A 537 46.12 3.87 -6.07
C CYS A 537 47.62 3.68 -5.75
N PRO A 538 48.18 2.45 -5.77
CA PRO A 538 49.62 2.26 -5.61
C PRO A 538 50.37 3.17 -6.59
N PRO A 539 51.45 3.86 -6.17
CA PRO A 539 52.11 4.83 -7.04
C PRO A 539 52.54 4.23 -8.37
N ALA A 540 52.95 2.95 -8.41
CA ALA A 540 53.24 2.22 -9.64
C ALA A 540 52.04 2.05 -10.60
N LEU A 541 50.81 1.94 -10.10
CA LEU A 541 49.59 1.88 -10.93
C LEU A 541 49.11 3.27 -11.37
N LEU A 542 49.37 4.32 -10.59
CA LEU A 542 49.14 5.70 -11.03
C LEU A 542 50.18 6.12 -12.08
N GLU A 543 51.46 5.76 -11.88
CA GLU A 543 52.52 5.89 -12.89
C GLU A 543 52.15 5.15 -14.18
N SER A 544 51.76 3.87 -14.11
CA SER A 544 51.32 3.12 -15.30
C SER A 544 50.08 3.72 -15.98
N ALA A 545 49.17 4.34 -15.24
CA ALA A 545 48.03 5.07 -15.81
C ALA A 545 48.44 6.40 -16.45
N LEU A 546 49.44 7.08 -15.90
CA LEU A 546 50.02 8.31 -16.46
C LEU A 546 50.82 8.01 -17.72
N THR A 547 51.71 7.02 -17.75
CA THR A 547 52.46 6.66 -18.97
C THR A 547 51.53 6.21 -20.09
N ALA A 548 50.52 5.38 -19.78
CA ALA A 548 49.50 4.99 -20.76
C ALA A 548 48.63 6.18 -21.24
N ALA A 549 48.49 7.23 -20.43
CA ALA A 549 47.84 8.47 -20.85
C ALA A 549 48.79 9.37 -21.68
N GLU A 550 50.08 9.42 -21.35
CA GLU A 550 51.12 10.13 -22.09
C GLU A 550 51.25 9.51 -23.50
N GLU A 551 51.46 8.20 -23.61
CA GLU A 551 51.45 7.44 -24.87
C GLU A 551 50.16 7.67 -25.68
N GLY A 552 48.99 7.60 -25.03
CA GLY A 552 47.70 7.86 -25.68
C GLY A 552 47.55 9.31 -26.16
N THR A 553 48.15 10.27 -25.44
CA THR A 553 48.20 11.68 -25.82
C THR A 553 49.11 11.90 -27.02
N GLU A 554 50.25 11.21 -27.08
CA GLU A 554 51.17 11.26 -28.23
C GLU A 554 50.52 10.64 -29.48
N GLN A 555 49.81 9.52 -29.32
CA GLN A 555 49.03 8.90 -30.40
C GLN A 555 47.86 9.78 -30.90
N LEU A 556 47.28 10.64 -30.04
CA LEU A 556 46.28 11.62 -30.48
C LEU A 556 46.88 12.90 -31.08
N THR A 557 48.03 13.36 -30.59
CA THR A 557 48.69 14.61 -31.03
C THR A 557 49.66 14.45 -32.19
N GLY A 558 50.05 13.21 -32.52
CA GLY A 558 50.90 12.86 -33.66
C GLY A 558 50.22 13.02 -35.03
N ARG A 559 50.92 12.54 -36.09
CA ARG A 559 50.53 12.68 -37.50
C ARG A 559 49.08 12.25 -37.78
N PRO A 560 48.36 12.90 -38.72
CA PRO A 560 46.92 12.71 -38.94
C PRO A 560 46.57 11.37 -39.63
N GLY A 561 46.70 10.26 -38.90
CA GLY A 561 46.13 8.95 -39.25
C GLY A 561 44.68 8.78 -38.80
N ARG A 562 44.00 7.74 -39.29
CA ARG A 562 42.65 7.36 -38.81
C ARG A 562 42.70 6.89 -37.35
N ARG A 563 42.39 7.80 -36.41
CA ARG A 563 42.22 7.52 -34.98
C ARG A 563 41.14 6.45 -34.77
N THR A 564 41.44 5.37 -34.04
CA THR A 564 40.45 4.32 -33.74
C THR A 564 39.62 4.67 -32.49
N ALA A 565 38.37 4.21 -32.44
CA ALA A 565 37.52 4.36 -31.25
C ALA A 565 38.09 3.60 -30.02
N ALA A 566 38.90 2.56 -30.25
CA ALA A 566 39.59 1.81 -29.21
C ALA A 566 40.67 2.67 -28.52
N GLN A 567 41.53 3.36 -29.27
CA GLN A 567 42.55 4.26 -28.72
C GLN A 567 41.95 5.40 -27.89
N VAL A 568 40.90 6.05 -28.41
CA VAL A 568 40.16 7.10 -27.67
C VAL A 568 39.56 6.55 -26.37
N THR A 569 39.05 5.30 -26.41
CA THR A 569 38.49 4.62 -25.22
C THR A 569 39.57 4.27 -24.20
N ALA A 570 40.75 3.80 -24.65
CA ALA A 570 41.87 3.48 -23.78
C ALA A 570 42.40 4.72 -23.04
N LEU A 571 42.68 5.81 -23.76
CA LEU A 571 43.08 7.09 -23.15
C LEU A 571 42.01 7.61 -22.18
N SER A 572 40.72 7.51 -22.54
CA SER A 572 39.63 7.90 -21.64
C SER A 572 39.69 7.14 -20.32
N ASP A 573 39.94 5.83 -20.36
CA ASP A 573 40.03 4.99 -19.16
C ASP A 573 41.27 5.30 -18.31
N SER A 574 42.41 5.61 -18.93
CA SER A 574 43.62 6.09 -18.23
C SER A 574 43.38 7.44 -17.53
N LEU A 575 42.72 8.39 -18.20
CA LEU A 575 42.30 9.67 -17.61
C LEU A 575 41.31 9.48 -16.46
N PHE A 576 40.35 8.55 -16.59
CA PHE A 576 39.45 8.19 -15.50
C PHE A 576 40.19 7.60 -14.31
N ALA A 577 41.21 6.77 -14.54
CA ALA A 577 42.05 6.19 -13.48
C ALA A 577 42.83 7.29 -12.74
N CYS A 578 43.54 8.16 -13.46
CA CYS A 578 44.27 9.30 -12.91
C CYS A 578 43.36 10.22 -12.07
N GLY A 579 42.19 10.59 -12.63
CA GLY A 579 41.20 11.41 -11.93
C GLY A 579 40.55 10.71 -10.72
N THR A 580 40.51 9.38 -10.66
CA THR A 580 40.11 8.67 -9.43
C THR A 580 41.19 8.60 -8.36
N ALA A 581 42.47 8.49 -8.76
CA ALA A 581 43.58 8.44 -7.82
C ALA A 581 43.86 9.81 -7.15
N LEU A 582 43.78 10.91 -7.91
CA LEU A 582 44.03 12.26 -7.37
C LEU A 582 42.84 12.83 -6.57
N SER A 583 41.69 12.18 -6.59
CA SER A 583 40.55 12.52 -5.71
C SER A 583 40.76 12.09 -4.24
N ALA A 584 42.01 11.86 -3.82
CA ALA A 584 42.41 11.22 -2.56
C ALA A 584 43.35 12.11 -1.73
N PRO A 585 43.40 11.96 -0.39
CA PRO A 585 44.49 12.50 0.42
C PRO A 585 45.85 11.89 -0.03
N PRO A 586 46.96 12.63 0.13
CA PRO A 586 47.97 12.72 -0.92
C PRO A 586 48.98 11.56 -0.96
N THR A 587 49.39 11.20 -2.17
CA THR A 587 50.54 10.34 -2.48
C THR A 587 51.54 11.06 -3.40
N ALA A 588 52.82 11.02 -3.02
CA ALA A 588 54.03 11.41 -3.75
C ALA A 588 54.08 12.80 -4.47
N ALA A 589 55.11 13.58 -4.13
CA ALA A 589 55.45 14.81 -4.85
C ALA A 589 55.86 14.51 -6.31
N GLY A 590 55.50 15.41 -7.24
CA GLY A 590 55.88 15.32 -8.67
C GLY A 590 54.82 14.73 -9.61
N LEU A 591 53.83 14.01 -9.10
CA LEU A 591 52.73 13.48 -9.92
C LEU A 591 51.78 14.54 -10.51
N PRO A 592 51.39 15.62 -9.79
CA PRO A 592 50.42 16.59 -10.33
C PRO A 592 50.94 17.40 -11.52
N SER A 593 52.25 17.68 -11.60
CA SER A 593 52.83 18.46 -12.69
C SER A 593 52.81 17.71 -14.03
N ARG A 594 53.14 16.41 -14.03
CA ARG A 594 53.02 15.57 -15.25
C ARG A 594 51.59 15.51 -15.77
N LEU A 595 50.62 15.30 -14.89
CA LEU A 595 49.21 15.33 -15.32
C LEU A 595 48.81 16.72 -15.84
N LEU A 596 49.29 17.80 -15.23
CA LEU A 596 48.99 19.16 -15.68
C LEU A 596 49.53 19.41 -17.09
N THR A 597 50.78 19.04 -17.40
CA THR A 597 51.34 19.13 -18.77
C THR A 597 50.62 18.23 -19.77
N LEU A 598 50.15 17.06 -19.34
CA LEU A 598 49.33 16.17 -20.17
C LEU A 598 47.94 16.78 -20.47
N LEU A 599 47.30 17.38 -19.46
CA LEU A 599 46.02 18.06 -19.62
C LEU A 599 46.15 19.30 -20.50
N GLU A 600 47.23 20.07 -20.41
CA GLU A 600 47.55 21.16 -21.36
C GLU A 600 47.59 20.65 -22.81
N ARG A 601 48.39 19.61 -23.09
CA ARG A 601 48.49 19.00 -24.43
C ARG A 601 47.14 18.50 -24.94
N LEU A 602 46.31 17.89 -24.09
CA LEU A 602 45.00 17.38 -24.49
C LEU A 602 43.97 18.49 -24.68
N TRP A 603 43.85 19.48 -23.79
CA TRP A 603 42.91 20.59 -23.96
C TRP A 603 43.26 21.49 -25.16
N ALA A 604 44.52 21.52 -25.60
CA ALA A 604 44.92 22.13 -26.87
C ALA A 604 44.56 21.30 -28.12
N ALA A 605 44.46 19.96 -28.00
CA ALA A 605 44.22 19.04 -29.11
C ALA A 605 42.76 18.56 -29.26
N VAL A 606 41.90 18.90 -28.30
CA VAL A 606 40.50 18.46 -28.21
C VAL A 606 39.58 19.34 -29.07
N PRO A 607 38.66 18.74 -29.86
CA PRO A 607 37.79 19.50 -30.76
C PRO A 607 36.71 20.28 -30.00
N THR A 608 36.36 21.45 -30.55
CA THR A 608 35.30 22.34 -30.05
C THR A 608 33.89 21.75 -30.17
N ARG A 609 33.70 20.69 -30.99
CA ARG A 609 32.47 19.89 -31.05
C ARG A 609 32.76 18.42 -30.70
N LEU A 610 31.90 17.81 -29.88
CA LEU A 610 32.02 16.41 -29.48
C LEU A 610 31.25 15.49 -30.42
N THR A 611 31.96 14.71 -31.23
CA THR A 611 31.35 13.72 -32.13
C THR A 611 31.31 12.32 -31.51
N GLY A 612 30.11 11.76 -31.41
CA GLY A 612 29.85 10.37 -31.01
C GLY A 612 30.15 10.00 -29.54
N PRO A 613 29.95 8.72 -29.18
CA PRO A 613 30.10 8.25 -27.80
C PRO A 613 31.54 8.26 -27.31
N ALA A 614 32.52 8.02 -28.20
CA ALA A 614 33.94 8.07 -27.87
C ALA A 614 34.39 9.49 -27.48
N GLY A 615 33.94 10.52 -28.23
CA GLY A 615 34.19 11.92 -27.88
C GLY A 615 33.57 12.31 -26.54
N SER A 616 32.33 11.90 -26.28
CA SER A 616 31.69 12.10 -24.96
C SER A 616 32.47 11.42 -23.82
N ARG A 617 32.99 10.21 -24.02
CA ARG A 617 33.78 9.48 -23.00
C ARG A 617 35.11 10.18 -22.70
N LEU A 618 35.81 10.67 -23.74
CA LEU A 618 37.06 11.41 -23.60
C LEU A 618 36.83 12.73 -22.86
N ALA A 619 35.80 13.50 -23.23
CA ALA A 619 35.41 14.72 -22.53
C ALA A 619 35.12 14.48 -21.04
N CYS A 620 34.40 13.40 -20.71
CA CYS A 620 34.14 13.04 -19.31
C CYS A 620 35.42 12.66 -18.54
N GLY A 621 36.38 11.98 -19.18
CA GLY A 621 37.68 11.66 -18.60
C GLY A 621 38.52 12.92 -18.32
N LEU A 622 38.62 13.81 -19.30
CA LEU A 622 39.33 15.10 -19.20
C LEU A 622 38.74 16.02 -18.13
N LEU A 623 37.41 16.19 -18.12
CA LEU A 623 36.70 16.99 -17.12
C LEU A 623 36.94 16.43 -15.71
N ARG A 624 36.92 15.10 -15.54
CA ARG A 624 37.18 14.47 -14.25
C ARG A 624 38.63 14.64 -13.80
N ALA A 625 39.61 14.41 -14.68
CA ALA A 625 41.02 14.59 -14.35
C ALA A 625 41.32 16.05 -13.99
N SER A 626 40.79 17.00 -14.75
CA SER A 626 40.92 18.45 -14.48
C SER A 626 40.25 18.88 -13.17
N ALA A 627 39.10 18.28 -12.83
CA ALA A 627 38.39 18.56 -11.58
C ALA A 627 39.03 17.89 -10.34
N ALA A 628 39.94 16.94 -10.53
CA ALA A 628 40.63 16.19 -9.48
C ALA A 628 42.05 16.72 -9.16
N LEU A 629 42.49 17.80 -9.79
CA LEU A 629 43.79 18.43 -9.47
C LEU A 629 43.81 18.98 -8.04
N PRO A 630 44.94 18.88 -7.30
CA PRO A 630 45.09 19.47 -5.97
C PRO A 630 44.89 20.99 -5.96
N ALA A 631 44.48 21.53 -4.81
CA ALA A 631 44.34 22.98 -4.62
C ALA A 631 45.67 23.73 -4.76
N ASP A 632 46.79 23.05 -4.47
CA ASP A 632 48.15 23.59 -4.49
C ASP A 632 48.81 23.51 -5.89
N SER A 633 48.18 22.83 -6.85
CA SER A 633 48.64 22.71 -8.24
C SER A 633 47.49 22.78 -9.26
N PRO A 634 46.71 23.88 -9.28
CA PRO A 634 45.59 24.05 -10.19
C PRO A 634 46.04 24.46 -11.60
N LEU A 635 45.19 24.24 -12.60
CA LEU A 635 45.35 24.82 -13.96
C LEU A 635 45.60 26.33 -13.88
N SER A 636 46.40 26.90 -14.78
CA SER A 636 46.61 28.36 -14.85
C SER A 636 45.31 29.11 -15.22
N ASP A 637 45.22 30.42 -14.94
CA ASP A 637 44.01 31.19 -15.29
C ASP A 637 43.75 31.23 -16.80
N GLN A 638 44.79 31.21 -17.63
CA GLN A 638 44.69 31.12 -19.08
C GLN A 638 44.13 29.76 -19.53
N GLN A 639 44.70 28.66 -19.02
CA GLN A 639 44.20 27.30 -19.27
C GLN A 639 42.76 27.14 -18.81
N LEU A 640 42.42 27.65 -17.62
CA LEU A 640 41.06 27.60 -17.10
C LEU A 640 40.09 28.37 -18.01
N THR A 641 40.50 29.51 -18.56
CA THR A 641 39.69 30.26 -19.54
C THR A 641 39.47 29.43 -20.81
N GLN A 642 40.51 28.78 -21.35
CA GLN A 642 40.41 27.86 -22.49
C GLN A 642 39.49 26.66 -22.22
N VAL A 643 39.62 26.01 -21.06
CA VAL A 643 38.76 24.87 -20.69
C VAL A 643 37.31 25.30 -20.55
N LEU A 644 37.04 26.44 -19.90
CA LEU A 644 35.68 26.94 -19.70
C LEU A 644 35.04 27.43 -21.02
N SER A 645 35.80 28.01 -21.94
CA SER A 645 35.30 28.40 -23.25
C SER A 645 34.96 27.19 -24.13
N ILE A 646 35.81 26.16 -24.14
CA ILE A 646 35.53 24.86 -24.79
C ILE A 646 34.26 24.22 -24.18
N CYS A 647 34.14 24.20 -22.85
CA CYS A 647 32.94 23.69 -22.16
C CYS A 647 31.68 24.47 -22.57
N SER A 648 31.77 25.79 -22.78
CA SER A 648 30.62 26.61 -23.17
C SER A 648 30.10 26.27 -24.57
N GLY A 649 31.01 25.94 -25.51
CA GLY A 649 30.66 25.44 -26.83
C GLY A 649 30.03 24.03 -26.81
N TRP A 650 30.32 23.22 -25.79
CA TRP A 650 29.76 21.88 -25.65
C TRP A 650 28.32 21.84 -25.11
N LEU A 651 27.96 22.73 -24.16
CA LEU A 651 26.68 22.63 -23.42
C LEU A 651 25.39 22.51 -24.27
N PRO A 652 25.26 23.14 -25.45
CA PRO A 652 24.04 23.01 -26.27
C PRO A 652 23.82 21.59 -26.82
N GLU A 653 24.88 20.94 -27.30
CA GLU A 653 24.81 19.68 -28.08
C GLU A 653 25.28 18.44 -27.29
N CYS A 654 25.89 18.60 -26.10
CA CYS A 654 26.54 17.49 -25.40
C CYS A 654 25.61 16.61 -24.54
N SER A 655 26.05 15.38 -24.30
CA SER A 655 25.33 14.37 -23.52
C SER A 655 25.35 14.67 -22.01
N VAL A 656 24.32 14.19 -21.28
CA VAL A 656 24.16 14.40 -19.81
C VAL A 656 25.42 14.06 -18.99
N PRO A 657 26.18 12.97 -19.27
CA PRO A 657 27.45 12.71 -18.57
C PRO A 657 28.49 13.82 -18.72
N VAL A 658 28.58 14.47 -19.88
CA VAL A 658 29.50 15.61 -20.12
C VAL A 658 29.03 16.82 -19.32
N LYS A 659 27.72 17.12 -19.31
CA LYS A 659 27.14 18.21 -18.49
C LYS A 659 27.41 18.01 -17.00
N LEU A 660 27.28 16.78 -16.50
CA LEU A 660 27.66 16.42 -15.13
C LEU A 660 29.17 16.54 -14.87
N GLY A 661 30.02 16.30 -15.88
CA GLY A 661 31.46 16.57 -15.82
C GLY A 661 31.79 18.07 -15.69
N VAL A 662 31.10 18.94 -16.45
CA VAL A 662 31.25 20.40 -16.35
C VAL A 662 30.80 20.90 -14.97
N ILE A 663 29.68 20.38 -14.44
CA ILE A 663 29.24 20.63 -13.06
C ILE A 663 30.32 20.22 -12.04
N GLY A 664 30.98 19.07 -12.25
CA GLY A 664 32.10 18.62 -11.43
C GLY A 664 33.29 19.58 -11.42
N LEU A 665 33.67 20.09 -12.60
CA LEU A 665 34.75 21.07 -12.76
C LEU A 665 34.40 22.41 -12.09
N LEU A 666 33.20 22.96 -12.31
CA LEU A 666 32.72 24.15 -11.61
C LEU A 666 32.73 23.94 -10.08
N GLY A 667 32.40 22.72 -9.63
CA GLY A 667 32.46 22.30 -8.24
C GLY A 667 33.86 22.17 -7.62
N SER A 668 34.96 22.13 -8.40
CA SER A 668 36.32 22.21 -7.85
C SER A 668 36.79 23.66 -7.68
N ILE A 669 36.40 24.55 -8.60
CA ILE A 669 36.80 25.97 -8.67
C ILE A 669 36.31 26.81 -7.47
N LYS A 670 35.30 26.34 -6.72
CA LYS A 670 34.59 27.01 -5.60
C LYS A 670 35.39 27.79 -4.54
N ALA A 671 36.71 27.61 -4.41
CA ALA A 671 37.56 28.31 -3.44
C ALA A 671 38.66 29.17 -4.07
N ARG A 672 38.71 29.27 -5.42
CA ARG A 672 39.77 29.95 -6.16
C ARG A 672 39.61 31.47 -6.12
N GLN A 673 40.70 32.18 -5.83
CA GLN A 673 40.79 33.62 -6.05
C GLN A 673 41.11 33.90 -7.53
N PHE A 674 40.61 35.02 -8.06
CA PHE A 674 40.79 35.41 -9.46
C PHE A 674 41.23 36.88 -9.53
N PRO A 675 42.42 37.19 -10.08
CA PRO A 675 42.96 38.54 -10.11
C PRO A 675 42.07 39.53 -10.90
N SER A 676 42.28 40.82 -10.67
CA SER A 676 41.49 41.89 -11.29
C SER A 676 42.01 42.25 -12.69
N VAL A 677 41.85 41.33 -13.65
CA VAL A 677 42.34 41.51 -15.04
C VAL A 677 41.29 41.07 -16.04
N LYS A 678 40.75 42.06 -16.78
CA LYS A 678 39.96 42.03 -18.03
C LYS A 678 38.74 41.08 -18.13
N ASP A 679 37.74 41.51 -18.89
CA ASP A 679 36.41 40.87 -18.90
C ASP A 679 36.37 39.49 -19.59
N ASP A 680 37.34 39.14 -20.43
CA ASP A 680 37.38 37.86 -21.17
C ASP A 680 37.82 36.64 -20.33
N GLY A 681 38.13 36.82 -19.04
CA GLY A 681 38.67 35.76 -18.17
C GLY A 681 37.64 34.73 -17.66
N PRO A 682 38.02 33.86 -16.69
CA PRO A 682 37.14 32.84 -16.12
C PRO A 682 35.83 33.41 -15.51
N LYS A 683 35.88 34.69 -15.12
CA LYS A 683 34.76 35.47 -14.60
C LYS A 683 33.59 35.60 -15.60
N HIS A 684 33.84 35.56 -16.91
CA HIS A 684 32.78 35.59 -17.94
C HIS A 684 32.09 34.22 -18.08
N TYR A 685 32.90 33.16 -18.17
CA TYR A 685 32.38 31.83 -18.50
C TYR A 685 31.68 31.15 -17.31
N ILE A 686 32.16 31.31 -16.07
CA ILE A 686 31.56 30.64 -14.90
C ILE A 686 30.07 30.98 -14.72
N PRO A 687 29.62 32.25 -14.73
CA PRO A 687 28.20 32.61 -14.68
C PRO A 687 27.38 32.04 -15.83
N THR A 688 27.91 32.08 -17.05
CA THR A 688 27.23 31.65 -18.28
C THR A 688 27.04 30.13 -18.32
N LEU A 689 28.05 29.36 -17.90
CA LEU A 689 27.98 27.91 -17.74
C LEU A 689 26.97 27.52 -16.66
N TYR A 690 27.04 28.13 -15.47
CA TYR A 690 26.06 27.88 -14.40
C TYR A 690 24.64 28.19 -14.86
N ARG A 691 24.40 29.35 -15.49
CA ARG A 691 23.09 29.73 -16.03
C ARG A 691 22.53 28.65 -16.95
N SER A 692 23.30 28.23 -17.96
CA SER A 692 22.90 27.19 -18.92
C SER A 692 22.54 25.86 -18.24
N LEU A 693 23.38 25.42 -17.28
CA LEU A 693 23.18 24.18 -16.51
C LEU A 693 21.99 24.26 -15.53
N LEU A 694 21.70 25.43 -14.97
CA LEU A 694 20.54 25.69 -14.10
C LEU A 694 19.22 25.86 -14.90
N THR A 695 19.30 26.14 -16.19
CA THR A 695 18.15 26.13 -17.13
C THR A 695 18.00 24.82 -17.90
N ASP A 696 18.89 23.83 -17.71
CA ASP A 696 18.91 22.61 -18.53
C ASP A 696 17.59 21.82 -18.45
N PRO A 697 17.07 21.26 -19.57
CA PRO A 697 15.83 20.48 -19.57
C PRO A 697 15.92 19.22 -18.69
N SER A 698 17.10 18.64 -18.48
CA SER A 698 17.29 17.49 -17.59
C SER A 698 17.24 17.91 -16.13
N GLN A 699 16.22 17.44 -15.39
CA GLN A 699 16.10 17.66 -13.94
C GLN A 699 17.35 17.21 -13.17
N LEU A 700 18.01 16.12 -13.60
CA LEU A 700 19.25 15.62 -12.97
C LEU A 700 20.41 16.60 -13.14
N VAL A 701 20.58 17.19 -14.34
CA VAL A 701 21.59 18.23 -14.59
C VAL A 701 21.27 19.45 -13.74
N ARG A 702 20.02 19.90 -13.76
CA ARG A 702 19.54 21.07 -13.01
C ARG A 702 19.76 20.95 -11.50
N GLN A 703 19.40 19.83 -10.90
CA GLN A 703 19.58 19.58 -9.47
C GLN A 703 21.07 19.55 -9.09
N ARG A 704 21.89 18.84 -9.87
CA ARG A 704 23.35 18.77 -9.63
C ARG A 704 24.04 20.10 -9.85
N ALA A 705 23.58 20.90 -10.80
CA ALA A 705 24.03 22.27 -11.02
C ALA A 705 23.66 23.16 -9.82
N MET A 706 22.45 23.01 -9.27
CA MET A 706 22.00 23.77 -8.09
C MET A 706 22.82 23.44 -6.83
N ASP A 707 23.11 22.15 -6.59
CA ASP A 707 23.94 21.73 -5.45
C ASP A 707 25.41 22.19 -5.61
N ALA A 708 25.95 22.15 -6.83
CA ALA A 708 27.29 22.68 -7.12
C ALA A 708 27.34 24.21 -7.06
N PHE A 709 26.27 24.90 -7.47
CA PHE A 709 26.13 26.35 -7.36
C PHE A 709 26.05 26.79 -5.90
N ALA A 710 25.31 26.08 -5.05
CA ALA A 710 25.30 26.31 -3.61
C ALA A 710 26.68 26.09 -2.95
N ALA A 711 27.42 25.06 -3.38
CA ALA A 711 28.79 24.80 -2.93
C ALA A 711 29.81 25.84 -3.44
N PHE A 712 29.53 26.52 -4.55
CA PHE A 712 30.30 27.65 -5.08
C PHE A 712 29.96 28.95 -4.34
N ALA A 713 28.68 29.33 -4.28
CA ALA A 713 28.19 30.57 -3.65
C ALA A 713 28.56 30.69 -2.17
N SER A 714 28.62 29.57 -1.44
CA SER A 714 29.03 29.54 -0.03
C SER A 714 30.53 29.74 0.20
N ARG A 715 31.39 29.47 -0.81
CA ARG A 715 32.86 29.47 -0.69
C ARG A 715 33.59 30.50 -1.55
N THR A 716 32.98 31.00 -2.62
CA THR A 716 33.60 31.98 -3.51
C THR A 716 33.75 33.34 -2.82
N PRO A 717 34.87 34.06 -3.01
CA PRO A 717 34.98 35.47 -2.62
C PRO A 717 34.27 36.41 -3.61
N HIS A 718 33.97 35.95 -4.83
CA HIS A 718 33.46 36.79 -5.93
C HIS A 718 31.93 36.86 -5.95
N ALA A 719 31.36 37.69 -5.07
CA ALA A 719 29.92 37.96 -4.96
C ALA A 719 29.23 38.20 -6.32
N ALA A 720 29.83 39.02 -7.20
CA ALA A 720 29.28 39.38 -8.50
C ALA A 720 29.08 38.18 -9.46
N LEU A 721 29.80 37.06 -9.29
CA LEU A 721 29.59 35.86 -10.11
C LEU A 721 28.31 35.12 -9.70
N ILE A 722 27.88 35.24 -8.44
CA ILE A 722 26.65 34.62 -7.91
C ILE A 722 25.43 35.30 -8.51
N SER A 723 25.39 36.64 -8.47
CA SER A 723 24.31 37.42 -9.08
C SER A 723 24.28 37.29 -10.60
N ALA A 724 25.43 37.38 -11.28
CA ALA A 724 25.52 37.23 -12.73
C ALA A 724 25.01 35.87 -13.25
N ALA A 725 25.25 34.77 -12.51
CA ALA A 725 24.78 33.44 -12.90
C ALA A 725 23.24 33.33 -12.93
N VAL A 726 22.57 34.09 -12.05
CA VAL A 726 21.15 33.96 -11.74
C VAL A 726 20.28 35.05 -12.40
N ALA A 727 20.87 36.19 -12.77
CA ALA A 727 20.17 37.41 -13.19
C ALA A 727 19.29 37.36 -14.47
N ALA A 728 19.34 36.29 -15.28
CA ALA A 728 18.70 36.30 -16.60
C ALA A 728 17.31 35.62 -16.69
N PRO A 729 17.04 34.45 -16.09
CA PRO A 729 15.75 33.78 -16.21
C PRO A 729 14.82 34.11 -15.03
N ALA A 730 13.63 34.62 -15.33
CA ALA A 730 12.59 34.87 -14.32
C ALA A 730 12.30 33.60 -13.49
N GLY A 731 12.13 33.76 -12.17
CA GLY A 731 11.87 32.66 -11.22
C GLY A 731 13.09 31.83 -10.82
N LEU A 732 14.20 31.85 -11.57
CA LEU A 732 15.40 31.07 -11.22
C LEU A 732 16.05 31.59 -9.93
N GLN A 733 16.00 32.90 -9.68
CA GLN A 733 16.47 33.52 -8.44
C GLN A 733 15.71 33.03 -7.19
N GLY A 734 14.38 32.97 -7.24
CA GLY A 734 13.56 32.41 -6.16
C GLY A 734 13.77 30.91 -5.96
N THR A 735 13.98 30.17 -7.06
CA THR A 735 14.30 28.74 -7.00
C THR A 735 15.65 28.49 -6.31
N ALA A 736 16.68 29.28 -6.65
CA ALA A 736 18.00 29.17 -6.08
C ALA A 736 18.05 29.61 -4.60
N SER A 737 17.40 30.72 -4.24
CA SER A 737 17.32 31.18 -2.84
C SER A 737 16.55 30.19 -1.97
N GLY A 738 15.42 29.68 -2.45
CA GLY A 738 14.63 28.64 -1.76
C GLY A 738 15.36 27.30 -1.62
N HIS A 739 16.27 26.94 -2.54
CA HIS A 739 17.14 25.76 -2.36
C HIS A 739 18.25 26.02 -1.33
N LEU A 740 18.89 27.20 -1.37
CA LEU A 740 19.90 27.61 -0.38
C LEU A 740 19.35 27.63 1.04
N GLN A 741 18.15 28.20 1.24
CA GLN A 741 17.45 28.21 2.53
C GLN A 741 17.15 26.78 3.03
N ARG A 742 16.62 25.90 2.18
CA ARG A 742 16.31 24.50 2.55
C ARG A 742 17.58 23.66 2.83
N LEU A 743 18.67 23.91 2.11
CA LEU A 743 19.98 23.29 2.41
C LEU A 743 20.56 23.76 3.74
N ALA A 744 20.34 25.03 4.12
CA ALA A 744 20.77 25.56 5.41
C ALA A 744 19.96 25.00 6.58
N ALA A 745 18.63 24.88 6.44
CA ALA A 745 17.78 24.23 7.44
C ALA A 745 18.23 22.79 7.74
N ARG A 746 18.79 22.08 6.74
CA ARG A 746 19.35 20.73 6.88
C ARG A 746 20.80 20.66 7.41
N ARG A 747 21.49 21.79 7.61
CA ARG A 747 22.88 21.84 8.09
C ARG A 747 23.03 22.82 9.26
N ARG A 748 23.13 22.29 10.48
CA ARG A 748 23.36 23.06 11.72
C ARG A 748 24.55 24.02 11.58
N GLY A 749 24.30 25.33 11.47
CA GLY A 749 25.34 26.37 11.37
C GLY A 749 24.91 27.65 10.62
N PRO A 750 24.15 28.57 11.26
CA PRO A 750 23.59 29.74 10.57
C PRO A 750 24.63 30.78 10.09
N ALA A 751 25.81 30.86 10.70
CA ALA A 751 26.82 31.89 10.43
C ALA A 751 27.29 31.91 8.96
N ALA A 752 27.49 30.73 8.35
CA ALA A 752 27.93 30.63 6.95
C ALA A 752 26.86 31.09 5.95
N LEU A 753 25.57 30.94 6.28
CA LEU A 753 24.47 31.38 5.43
C LEU A 753 24.33 32.90 5.45
N SER A 754 24.40 33.54 6.62
CA SER A 754 24.33 35.01 6.76
C SER A 754 25.33 35.70 5.82
N ALA A 755 26.60 35.28 5.88
CA ALA A 755 27.65 35.79 5.00
C ALA A 755 27.41 35.48 3.51
N ALA A 756 26.75 34.37 3.17
CA ALA A 756 26.48 34.00 1.77
C ALA A 756 25.28 34.75 1.17
N LEU A 757 24.19 34.92 1.92
CA LEU A 757 23.00 35.66 1.46
C LEU A 757 23.27 37.17 1.35
N ALA A 758 24.02 37.75 2.31
CA ALA A 758 24.49 39.13 2.20
C ALA A 758 25.36 39.35 0.95
N ARG A 759 26.27 38.43 0.64
CA ARG A 759 27.07 38.45 -0.61
C ARG A 759 26.24 38.20 -1.89
N ALA A 760 25.04 37.66 -1.80
CA ALA A 760 24.18 37.40 -2.95
C ALA A 760 23.24 38.56 -3.31
N GLY A 761 23.20 39.64 -2.51
CA GLY A 761 22.39 40.83 -2.79
C GLY A 761 20.87 40.61 -2.72
N VAL A 762 20.41 39.55 -2.04
CA VAL A 762 18.99 39.20 -1.97
C VAL A 762 18.29 40.07 -0.92
N SER A 763 17.40 40.97 -1.38
CA SER A 763 16.55 41.77 -0.51
C SER A 763 15.61 40.91 0.34
N SER A 764 15.36 41.34 1.58
CA SER A 764 14.59 40.59 2.58
C SER A 764 13.10 40.37 2.23
N ALA A 765 12.59 41.03 1.19
CA ALA A 765 11.17 40.99 0.82
C ALA A 765 10.66 39.60 0.37
N ALA A 766 11.54 38.70 -0.09
CA ALA A 766 11.15 37.38 -0.58
C ALA A 766 10.82 36.34 0.52
N ALA A 767 10.92 36.70 1.80
CA ALA A 767 10.71 35.77 2.92
C ALA A 767 9.23 35.54 3.31
N ALA A 768 8.30 36.33 2.77
CA ALA A 768 6.90 36.39 3.24
C ALA A 768 5.93 35.40 2.54
N ALA A 769 6.43 34.39 1.81
CA ALA A 769 5.62 33.56 0.90
C ALA A 769 5.86 32.04 1.05
N VAL A 770 5.83 31.53 2.29
CA VAL A 770 5.73 30.09 2.60
C VAL A 770 4.76 29.91 3.79
N PRO A 771 3.78 28.99 3.74
CA PRO A 771 2.90 28.73 4.88
C PRO A 771 3.64 28.11 6.09
N GLU A 772 3.35 28.58 7.31
CA GLU A 772 3.84 27.93 8.54
C GLU A 772 3.14 26.57 8.75
N ILE A 773 3.87 25.46 8.62
CA ILE A 773 3.46 24.14 9.14
C ILE A 773 4.65 23.52 9.89
N LEU A 774 4.74 23.82 11.19
CA LEU A 774 5.41 23.05 12.25
C LEU A 774 5.14 23.77 13.60
N PRO A 775 4.83 23.07 14.71
CA PRO A 775 4.49 23.72 15.96
C PRO A 775 5.72 24.33 16.66
N ARG A 776 5.55 25.51 17.26
CA ARG A 776 6.57 26.12 18.13
C ARG A 776 6.59 25.41 19.48
N VAL A 777 7.77 24.92 19.87
CA VAL A 777 8.08 24.57 21.27
C VAL A 777 9.01 25.66 21.80
N GLY A 778 8.54 26.42 22.81
CA GLY A 778 9.37 27.40 23.51
C GLY A 778 10.30 26.72 24.54
N PRO A 779 11.39 27.39 24.94
CA PRO A 779 12.22 26.88 26.04
C PRO A 779 11.48 27.00 27.37
N LEU A 780 11.45 25.90 28.13
CA LEU A 780 11.10 25.93 29.55
C LEU A 780 12.31 26.45 30.34
N THR A 781 12.04 27.28 31.35
CA THR A 781 13.01 27.74 32.35
C THR A 781 12.49 27.35 33.73
N ASP A 782 13.32 26.67 34.51
CA ASP A 782 12.95 26.21 35.85
C ASP A 782 12.89 27.36 36.87
N SER A 783 11.86 27.40 37.71
CA SER A 783 11.82 28.15 38.97
C SER A 783 10.77 27.58 39.93
N GLU A 784 11.18 27.22 41.14
CA GLU A 784 10.30 26.75 42.23
C GLU A 784 9.56 27.93 42.89
N GLY A 785 8.38 27.72 43.52
CA GLY A 785 7.71 28.83 44.23
C GLY A 785 6.26 28.67 44.76
N ALA A 786 6.04 27.76 45.71
CA ALA A 786 5.07 27.80 46.84
C ALA A 786 3.60 28.36 46.72
N GLY A 787 2.64 27.55 47.18
CA GLY A 787 1.33 27.96 47.77
C GLY A 787 0.12 28.08 46.81
N GLY A 788 -1.14 27.83 47.21
CA GLY A 788 -1.67 27.30 48.49
C GLY A 788 -3.21 27.46 48.61
N GLY A 789 -3.92 26.55 49.30
CA GLY A 789 -5.41 26.45 49.33
C GLY A 789 -5.96 25.70 48.11
N GLY A 790 -7.11 25.00 48.10
CA GLY A 790 -8.35 25.04 48.89
C GLY A 790 -9.52 25.17 47.88
N GLU A 791 -10.66 24.47 47.93
CA GLU A 791 -11.31 23.61 48.94
C GLU A 791 -12.03 22.40 48.25
N GLY A 792 -12.69 21.52 49.03
CA GLY A 792 -13.64 20.50 48.52
C GLY A 792 -15.11 20.98 48.63
N PRO A 793 -16.14 20.10 48.85
CA PRO A 793 -16.11 18.64 49.03
C PRO A 793 -17.27 17.87 48.35
N MET A 794 -17.51 16.61 48.77
CA MET A 794 -18.76 15.80 48.68
C MET A 794 -19.19 15.25 47.30
N ASP A 795 -19.81 14.05 47.16
CA ASP A 795 -20.30 13.09 48.17
C ASP A 795 -20.37 11.61 47.69
N SER A 796 -20.58 10.70 48.68
CA SER A 796 -21.27 9.36 48.72
C SER A 796 -21.25 8.37 47.51
N GLU A 797 -21.38 7.03 47.61
CA GLU A 797 -21.34 5.92 48.61
C GLU A 797 -21.48 4.60 47.78
N ASP A 798 -21.14 3.35 48.16
CA ASP A 798 -20.47 2.74 49.33
C ASP A 798 -19.40 1.71 48.77
N GLY A 799 -19.16 0.43 49.12
CA GLY A 799 -19.69 -0.48 50.14
C GLY A 799 -19.08 -1.90 50.14
N LEU A 800 -19.52 -2.74 51.09
CA LEU A 800 -18.96 -4.06 51.47
C LEU A 800 -20.09 -5.08 51.84
N PRO A 801 -19.89 -6.40 52.10
CA PRO A 801 -18.69 -7.06 52.66
C PRO A 801 -18.33 -8.50 52.15
N VAL A 802 -17.46 -9.17 52.92
CA VAL A 802 -16.79 -10.47 52.71
C VAL A 802 -17.45 -11.62 53.51
N THR A 803 -17.38 -12.87 53.03
CA THR A 803 -17.45 -14.12 53.83
C THR A 803 -16.58 -15.25 53.24
N ASP A 804 -16.18 -16.23 54.08
CA ASP A 804 -15.21 -17.31 53.82
C ASP A 804 -15.74 -18.60 53.12
N GLY A 805 -14.87 -19.63 52.98
CA GLY A 805 -15.16 -20.98 52.45
C GLY A 805 -15.77 -21.97 53.49
N PRO A 806 -15.44 -23.30 53.53
CA PRO A 806 -14.33 -24.03 52.87
C PRO A 806 -14.58 -25.51 52.38
N ALA A 807 -13.54 -26.10 51.78
CA ALA A 807 -13.04 -27.51 51.84
C ALA A 807 -13.94 -28.80 51.85
N ALA A 808 -13.69 -29.69 50.86
CA ALA A 808 -13.53 -31.17 50.94
C ALA A 808 -12.90 -31.66 49.60
N ARG A 809 -11.95 -32.62 49.40
CA ARG A 809 -11.47 -33.89 50.01
C ARG A 809 -12.32 -35.15 49.75
N LEU A 810 -11.61 -36.29 49.57
CA LEU A 810 -12.03 -37.69 49.31
C LEU A 810 -12.11 -38.11 47.81
N THR A 811 -11.76 -39.33 47.36
CA THR A 811 -10.66 -40.31 47.68
C THR A 811 -10.63 -41.46 46.66
N ASN A 812 -9.45 -42.05 46.40
CA ASN A 812 -9.20 -43.41 45.84
C ASN A 812 -9.69 -43.69 44.39
N GLY A 813 -9.15 -44.67 43.65
CA GLY A 813 -7.93 -45.48 43.85
C GLY A 813 -7.96 -46.83 43.08
N THR A 814 -6.79 -47.31 42.62
CA THR A 814 -6.54 -48.60 41.88
C THR A 814 -7.20 -48.72 40.48
N GLY A 815 -6.64 -49.44 39.50
CA GLY A 815 -5.32 -50.09 39.36
C GLY A 815 -5.31 -51.08 38.16
N GLY A 816 -4.17 -51.25 37.45
CA GLY A 816 -4.02 -52.23 36.36
C GLY A 816 -2.78 -52.04 35.46
N ASP A 817 -2.11 -53.15 35.10
CA ASP A 817 -0.85 -53.18 34.33
C ASP A 817 -1.02 -53.00 32.80
N GLY A 818 0.06 -52.65 32.07
CA GLY A 818 -0.04 -52.38 30.61
C GLY A 818 1.22 -52.39 29.71
N SER A 819 2.46 -52.45 30.22
CA SER A 819 3.74 -52.60 29.47
C SER A 819 4.20 -51.49 28.49
N GLY A 820 5.53 -51.33 28.34
CA GLY A 820 6.14 -50.92 27.04
C GLY A 820 7.00 -49.63 26.94
N ARG A 821 8.34 -49.81 26.99
CA ARG A 821 9.40 -48.97 26.37
C ARG A 821 9.56 -47.47 26.74
N SER A 822 10.67 -47.14 27.41
CA SER A 822 11.35 -45.82 27.35
C SER A 822 12.11 -45.65 26.01
N PRO A 823 12.40 -44.41 25.53
CA PRO A 823 13.58 -43.63 26.00
C PRO A 823 13.40 -42.08 25.88
N PRO A 824 14.46 -41.26 25.99
CA PRO A 824 15.52 -41.18 27.01
C PRO A 824 15.32 -39.95 27.92
N GLY A 825 16.20 -39.73 28.91
CA GLY A 825 16.02 -38.67 29.93
C GLY A 825 16.39 -37.25 29.52
N GLU A 826 15.66 -36.27 30.04
CA GLU A 826 16.04 -34.85 30.04
C GLU A 826 17.13 -34.58 31.09
N GLY A 827 18.11 -33.74 30.76
CA GLY A 827 19.17 -33.35 31.69
C GLY A 827 18.72 -32.21 32.60
N SER A 828 18.78 -32.41 33.92
CA SER A 828 18.54 -31.34 34.89
C SER A 828 19.71 -30.34 34.90
N LEU A 829 19.39 -29.04 34.78
CA LEU A 829 20.36 -27.96 34.92
C LEU A 829 20.98 -27.98 36.33
N PRO A 830 22.31 -27.81 36.49
CA PRO A 830 22.96 -27.78 37.80
C PRO A 830 22.40 -26.64 38.67
N PRO A 831 22.36 -26.81 40.01
CA PRO A 831 21.59 -25.94 40.90
C PRO A 831 22.02 -24.46 40.92
N ARG A 832 23.26 -24.15 40.51
CA ARG A 832 23.71 -22.75 40.33
C ARG A 832 23.01 -22.05 39.16
N GLU A 833 22.81 -22.75 38.04
CA GLU A 833 22.20 -22.16 36.84
C GLU A 833 20.69 -21.96 37.04
N ALA A 834 20.02 -22.90 37.69
CA ALA A 834 18.63 -22.75 38.12
C ALA A 834 18.43 -21.54 39.05
N GLN A 835 19.32 -21.35 40.04
CA GLN A 835 19.31 -20.17 40.93
C GLN A 835 19.60 -18.86 40.18
N LEU A 836 20.49 -18.89 39.19
CA LEU A 836 20.79 -17.72 38.34
C LEU A 836 19.57 -17.33 37.49
N LEU A 837 18.92 -18.32 36.87
CA LEU A 837 17.74 -18.11 36.01
C LEU A 837 16.57 -17.52 36.79
N ASP A 838 16.27 -18.07 37.97
CA ASP A 838 15.23 -17.56 38.87
C ASP A 838 15.58 -16.15 39.41
N GLY A 839 16.85 -15.89 39.74
CA GLY A 839 17.31 -14.54 40.08
C GLY A 839 17.10 -13.50 38.96
N ILE A 840 17.31 -13.91 37.71
CA ILE A 840 17.05 -13.08 36.51
C ILE A 840 15.54 -12.87 36.31
N GLN A 841 14.73 -13.94 36.41
CA GLN A 841 13.28 -13.87 36.26
C GLN A 841 12.63 -12.97 37.34
N ARG A 842 13.05 -13.10 38.61
CA ARG A 842 12.55 -12.24 39.70
C ARG A 842 12.92 -10.77 39.51
N ARG A 843 14.12 -10.45 38.99
CA ARG A 843 14.49 -9.07 38.60
C ARG A 843 13.67 -8.53 37.42
N LEU A 844 13.41 -9.34 36.39
CA LEU A 844 12.54 -8.96 35.27
C LEU A 844 11.08 -8.74 35.71
N ALA A 845 10.59 -9.53 36.68
CA ALA A 845 9.23 -9.38 37.23
C ALA A 845 9.06 -8.13 38.12
N ALA A 846 10.14 -7.62 38.72
CA ALA A 846 10.17 -6.32 39.39
C ALA A 846 10.14 -5.17 38.35
N LEU A 847 11.04 -5.20 37.36
CA LEU A 847 11.09 -4.19 36.30
C LEU A 847 9.77 -4.06 35.50
N ARG A 848 9.07 -5.17 35.26
CA ARG A 848 7.73 -5.15 34.63
C ARG A 848 6.63 -4.52 35.51
N ARG A 849 6.86 -4.40 36.82
CA ARG A 849 5.98 -3.74 37.78
C ARG A 849 6.26 -2.24 37.79
N ASP A 850 7.52 -1.87 37.95
CA ASP A 850 7.99 -0.48 37.97
C ASP A 850 7.68 0.24 36.65
N TRP A 851 7.89 -0.42 35.51
CA TRP A 851 7.58 0.12 34.18
C TRP A 851 6.07 0.28 33.89
N ARG A 852 5.20 -0.35 34.68
CA ARG A 852 3.75 -0.09 34.65
C ARG A 852 3.33 1.09 35.54
N GLN A 853 4.25 1.65 36.33
CA GLN A 853 3.99 2.74 37.29
C GLN A 853 4.77 4.03 36.97
N GLY A 854 5.81 3.98 36.11
CA GLY A 854 6.63 5.13 35.72
C GLY A 854 6.51 5.50 34.22
N GLY A 855 6.19 6.76 33.93
CA GLY A 855 6.11 7.29 32.56
C GLY A 855 7.46 7.31 31.81
N ALA A 856 7.42 7.04 30.50
CA ALA A 856 8.63 6.77 29.71
C ALA A 856 9.46 8.03 29.35
N ALA A 857 10.38 8.41 30.23
CA ALA A 857 11.43 9.40 29.92
C ALA A 857 12.80 9.10 30.56
N ALA A 858 12.87 8.65 31.82
CA ALA A 858 14.11 8.68 32.61
C ALA A 858 15.04 7.46 32.45
N ASP A 859 14.51 6.25 32.24
CA ASP A 859 15.23 5.01 32.62
C ASP A 859 16.13 4.36 31.54
N GLY A 860 16.40 5.04 30.43
CA GLY A 860 17.40 4.58 29.45
C GLY A 860 18.77 4.33 30.10
N GLY A 861 19.14 5.15 31.10
CA GLY A 861 20.37 4.99 31.89
C GLY A 861 20.35 3.85 32.92
N ARG A 862 19.18 3.33 33.32
CA ARG A 862 19.07 2.12 34.17
C ARG A 862 19.12 0.85 33.33
N LEU A 863 18.38 0.83 32.21
CA LEU A 863 18.36 -0.30 31.29
C LEU A 863 19.77 -0.62 30.76
N LEU A 864 20.55 0.42 30.40
CA LEU A 864 21.92 0.24 29.93
C LEU A 864 22.81 -0.40 31.01
N ARG A 865 22.76 0.08 32.25
CA ARG A 865 23.53 -0.51 33.38
C ARG A 865 23.11 -1.95 33.67
N LEU A 866 21.82 -2.27 33.57
CA LEU A 866 21.33 -3.63 33.80
C LEU A 866 21.85 -4.60 32.72
N LEU A 867 21.85 -4.15 31.45
CA LEU A 867 22.46 -4.92 30.35
C LEU A 867 23.97 -5.08 30.54
N THR A 868 24.67 -4.07 31.07
CA THR A 868 26.10 -4.20 31.42
C THR A 868 26.33 -5.18 32.58
N ASP A 869 25.57 -5.11 33.69
CA ASP A 869 25.68 -6.03 34.84
C ASP A 869 25.38 -7.48 34.41
N ILE A 870 24.40 -7.69 33.51
CA ILE A 870 24.11 -9.00 32.91
C ILE A 870 25.27 -9.48 32.03
N GLN A 871 25.80 -8.63 31.13
CA GLN A 871 26.93 -8.98 30.27
C GLN A 871 28.17 -9.36 31.10
N THR A 872 28.55 -8.54 32.09
CA THR A 872 29.70 -8.84 32.97
C THR A 872 29.52 -10.07 33.85
N ARG A 873 28.30 -10.60 34.00
CA ARG A 873 28.03 -11.87 34.70
C ARG A 873 27.99 -13.07 33.77
N LEU A 874 27.72 -12.87 32.48
CA LEU A 874 27.89 -13.88 31.43
C LEU A 874 29.38 -14.02 31.05
N ASP A 875 30.12 -12.92 31.03
CA ASP A 875 31.56 -12.90 30.72
C ASP A 875 32.45 -13.42 31.88
N ALA A 876 31.85 -13.75 33.03
CA ALA A 876 32.53 -14.17 34.26
C ALA A 876 32.04 -15.52 34.82
N GLY A 877 31.34 -16.33 34.00
CA GLY A 877 30.82 -17.65 34.33
C GLY A 877 31.47 -18.75 33.51
#